data_AF-A0A537WTG8-F1
#
_entry.id   AF-A0A537WTG8-F1
#
_cell.length_a   1.000
_cell.length_b   1.000
_cell.length_c   1.000
_cell.angle_alpha   90.00
_cell.angle_beta   90.00
_cell.angle_gamma   90.00
#
_symmetry.space_group_name_H-M   'P 1'
#
loop_
_entity.id
_entity.type
_entity.pdbx_description
1 polymer ?
#
loop_
_entity_poly.entity_id
_entity_poly.type
_entity_poly.pdbx_seq_one_letter_code
_entity_poly.pdbx_strand_id
1 'polypeptide(L)'
;MQPSSSGRILAAVLFTDMVNSTAIAEELGDRRWKTLVDRHHAIVRQELKRFGGRELDTAGDGFFASFREPTRAIACACAAADAVRELGIEIRSGVHFGECEPIGKKLGGITVVVGARIMTLGDAGDVLVSSTAAELARGAGFGMEDRGTHVLKGVEDPWRVAAVVSVDGHPRAPVLVPADATGRLATIEPGNGRRRRRTPIIVALVSVLALIAVSLRIVSGGGGEAAASFPTGPVIIDAKTGRQLASFPLSSPAYSGSGATYSDGHFWLSASSEVEVDAKTGSVEKQIDVPVQDAGQEVVDGNTLWVAAFSEGVVKIDTRDGQVIDRWNLDEIVGGESGGGQSTRSLAVGAGSVWVDREVGSGQIVRLDPATGRVQHVFDDLRGGYLSLVFGDGVVWSADEAGMNRIDPKTNSVTHIHLPGVFHVAAGGGFGWASDDRKGVVYQVDQSGQVVKEYDTGPGAQDMAFSDGTLWVSNQDVGTVVGIDAVTGHMITYRFGHPTVALAAGPGVLLVILGQGQSYEDRIDQLTGKVVKLLVDGQFHPADPAVARGRGAFQVEYATCANLLNYPDAPAPDGWQLQPEVAAVMPEVSPDGKTYTFTVRTGFRFSPPSGQDVTAETFVFSIERALSAKVDDAPGPQFLGDIAGEQAFRDGKARNISGLRAVGDRLSISLVKPSANFLERLAMPFFCPVPTDTPPASDSFGSVERDLGNGNGPYAIPSDGPYYVADYFEDEYTILRPNPNYGGTRPRTLDAIALREGVDPSIAVGRVQTGGWDGVVAYDPVLGPASALATTWGPGSEAAANGGQRYYPAPGLYVDALAFNAGEPPFSDSSVRKAASLALDRAALADPFNERPTSQLLPSGQPGYRSSEPVPAPNLAQAKALMHGRRFTVRLATYPGCEECTRWAENVMANLARIGIRVRVSEVDDVLGLAKSRSRHFNLLNSFSGLDYPDPVTFLNGLLVDSEPTSWLPKSVRRALAHLDTLSGGVRVAAASDLADRLATNDVPAVGFGVPVIGQYLSPRIGCRVSPPFGYGIDLTALCIAPIG
;
A
#
# COMPACT_ATOMS: atom_id res chain seq x y z
N MET A 1 -22.65 15.52 -22.89
CA MET A 1 -23.55 14.64 -22.12
C MET A 1 -24.38 13.78 -23.08
N GLN A 2 -23.93 12.56 -23.31
CA GLN A 2 -24.76 11.41 -23.71
C GLN A 2 -24.62 10.39 -22.57
N PRO A 3 -25.68 9.69 -22.13
CA PRO A 3 -25.56 8.70 -21.08
C PRO A 3 -24.94 7.42 -21.67
N SER A 4 -23.80 6.98 -21.14
CA SER A 4 -23.27 5.63 -21.40
C SER A 4 -24.18 4.63 -20.69
N SER A 5 -24.91 3.83 -21.44
CA SER A 5 -25.67 2.69 -20.90
C SER A 5 -24.70 1.63 -20.38
N SER A 6 -24.64 1.42 -19.06
CA SER A 6 -24.07 0.19 -18.49
C SER A 6 -24.94 -0.99 -18.95
N GLY A 7 -24.33 -2.00 -19.56
CA GLY A 7 -25.03 -3.14 -20.14
C GLY A 7 -25.62 -4.04 -19.05
N ARG A 8 -26.90 -3.85 -18.69
CA ARG A 8 -27.65 -4.79 -17.84
C ARG A 8 -27.88 -6.11 -18.57
N ILE A 9 -27.83 -7.21 -17.85
CA ILE A 9 -28.09 -8.55 -18.39
C ILE A 9 -29.19 -9.26 -17.59
N LEU A 10 -30.03 -10.04 -18.26
CA LEU A 10 -30.98 -10.92 -17.59
C LEU A 10 -30.28 -12.21 -17.17
N ALA A 11 -30.40 -12.59 -15.90
CA ALA A 11 -29.85 -13.82 -15.37
C ALA A 11 -30.72 -14.40 -14.25
N ALA A 12 -30.69 -15.73 -14.12
CA ALA A 12 -31.14 -16.40 -12.91
C ALA A 12 -29.98 -16.45 -11.92
N VAL A 13 -30.23 -16.10 -10.67
CA VAL A 13 -29.29 -16.23 -9.56
C VAL A 13 -29.71 -17.39 -8.67
N LEU A 14 -28.74 -18.20 -8.26
CA LEU A 14 -28.90 -19.30 -7.31
C LEU A 14 -28.02 -19.02 -6.09
N PHE A 15 -28.63 -19.06 -4.92
CA PHE A 15 -27.94 -19.06 -3.65
C PHE A 15 -28.18 -20.38 -2.93
N THR A 16 -27.13 -20.95 -2.34
CA THR A 16 -27.23 -22.12 -1.46
C THR A 16 -26.51 -21.85 -0.15
N ASP A 17 -26.95 -22.51 0.91
CA ASP A 17 -26.38 -22.38 2.25
C ASP A 17 -26.55 -23.70 3.02
N MET A 18 -25.54 -24.13 3.79
CA MET A 18 -25.61 -25.39 4.53
C MET A 18 -26.39 -25.19 5.83
N VAL A 19 -27.36 -26.07 6.07
CA VAL A 19 -28.19 -25.99 7.27
C VAL A 19 -27.43 -26.52 8.48
N ASN A 20 -27.48 -25.78 9.58
CA ASN A 20 -26.80 -26.08 10.85
C ASN A 20 -25.27 -26.19 10.76
N SER A 21 -24.64 -25.51 9.80
CA SER A 21 -23.19 -25.59 9.59
C SER A 21 -22.34 -25.26 10.81
N THR A 22 -22.72 -24.28 11.62
CA THR A 22 -22.02 -23.94 12.86
C THR A 22 -22.02 -25.10 13.86
N ALA A 23 -23.18 -25.74 14.08
CA ALA A 23 -23.30 -26.88 15.00
C ALA A 23 -22.54 -28.11 14.47
N ILE A 24 -22.55 -28.33 13.15
CA ILE A 24 -21.82 -29.43 12.50
C ILE A 24 -20.30 -29.19 12.57
N ALA A 25 -19.85 -27.93 12.41
CA ALA A 25 -18.44 -27.56 12.54
C ALA A 25 -17.92 -27.81 13.96
N GLU A 26 -18.71 -27.44 14.98
CA GLU A 26 -18.40 -27.69 16.39
C GLU A 26 -18.34 -29.20 16.72
N GLU A 27 -19.26 -30.01 16.20
CA GLU A 27 -19.29 -31.45 16.43
C GLU A 27 -18.12 -32.19 15.75
N LEU A 28 -17.74 -31.77 14.54
CA LEU A 28 -16.71 -32.44 13.75
C LEU A 28 -15.28 -32.02 14.11
N GLY A 29 -15.09 -30.77 14.54
CA GLY A 29 -13.77 -30.16 14.70
C GLY A 29 -13.09 -29.85 13.36
N ASP A 30 -12.18 -28.86 13.37
CA ASP A 30 -11.67 -28.15 12.18
C ASP A 30 -11.22 -29.03 11.01
N ARG A 31 -10.54 -30.16 11.29
CA ARG A 31 -10.00 -31.04 10.23
C ARG A 31 -11.08 -31.82 9.49
N ARG A 32 -12.08 -32.32 10.21
CA ARG A 32 -13.21 -33.05 9.62
C ARG A 32 -14.20 -32.06 9.01
N TRP A 33 -14.39 -30.89 9.63
CA TRP A 33 -15.16 -29.78 9.07
C TRP A 33 -14.59 -29.32 7.72
N LYS A 34 -13.28 -29.06 7.63
CA LYS A 34 -12.65 -28.73 6.34
C LYS A 34 -12.88 -29.80 5.28
N THR A 35 -12.72 -31.07 5.66
CA THR A 35 -12.94 -32.20 4.73
C THR A 35 -14.41 -32.27 4.25
N LEU A 36 -15.36 -31.97 5.14
CA LEU A 36 -16.78 -31.91 4.80
C LEU A 36 -17.07 -30.75 3.84
N VAL A 37 -16.55 -29.55 4.11
CA VAL A 37 -16.73 -28.37 3.25
C VAL A 37 -16.12 -28.59 1.86
N ASP A 38 -14.91 -29.16 1.79
CA ASP A 38 -14.24 -29.46 0.52
C ASP A 38 -15.06 -30.46 -0.33
N ARG A 39 -15.65 -31.48 0.31
CA ARG A 39 -16.55 -32.44 -0.37
C ARG A 39 -17.88 -31.80 -0.78
N HIS A 40 -18.46 -30.97 0.08
CA HIS A 40 -19.67 -30.21 -0.22
C HIS A 40 -19.46 -29.31 -1.45
N HIS A 41 -18.36 -28.54 -1.48
CA HIS A 41 -18.00 -27.70 -2.61
C HIS A 41 -17.83 -28.50 -3.90
N ALA A 42 -17.20 -29.67 -3.83
CA ALA A 42 -17.04 -30.54 -4.99
C ALA A 42 -18.39 -30.99 -5.58
N ILE A 43 -19.34 -31.37 -4.73
CA ILE A 43 -20.69 -31.78 -5.14
C ILE A 43 -21.44 -30.61 -5.78
N VAL A 44 -21.47 -29.44 -5.14
CA VAL A 44 -22.20 -28.28 -5.68
C VAL A 44 -21.57 -27.83 -7.01
N ARG A 45 -20.23 -27.79 -7.12
CA ARG A 45 -19.54 -27.48 -8.38
C ARG A 45 -19.84 -28.49 -9.49
N GLN A 46 -19.96 -29.77 -9.16
CA GLN A 46 -20.35 -30.79 -10.12
C GLN A 46 -21.75 -30.53 -10.68
N GLU A 47 -22.72 -30.21 -9.83
CA GLU A 47 -24.08 -29.89 -10.28
C GLU A 47 -24.14 -28.54 -11.03
N LEU A 48 -23.41 -27.51 -10.57
CA LEU A 48 -23.28 -26.25 -11.32
C LEU A 48 -22.74 -26.50 -12.74
N LYS A 49 -21.69 -27.32 -12.88
CA LYS A 49 -21.16 -27.69 -14.20
C LYS A 49 -22.17 -28.46 -15.03
N ARG A 50 -22.87 -29.44 -14.44
CA ARG A 50 -23.90 -30.26 -15.12
C ARG A 50 -25.03 -29.41 -15.67
N PHE A 51 -25.50 -28.44 -14.89
CA PHE A 51 -26.60 -27.56 -15.25
C PHE A 51 -26.15 -26.24 -15.87
N GLY A 52 -24.88 -26.08 -16.23
CA GLY A 52 -24.38 -24.91 -16.96
C GLY A 52 -24.46 -23.60 -16.16
N GLY A 53 -24.34 -23.71 -14.84
CA GLY A 53 -24.22 -22.59 -13.91
C GLY A 53 -22.79 -22.07 -13.87
N ARG A 54 -22.67 -20.75 -13.70
CA ARG A 54 -21.41 -20.06 -13.44
C ARG A 54 -21.33 -19.71 -11.96
N GLU A 55 -20.41 -20.34 -11.24
CA GLU A 55 -20.04 -19.93 -9.89
C GLU A 55 -19.52 -18.49 -9.92
N LEU A 56 -20.09 -17.63 -9.07
CA LEU A 56 -19.72 -16.22 -8.94
C LEU A 56 -19.00 -15.96 -7.62
N ASP A 57 -19.39 -16.68 -6.57
CA ASP A 57 -18.82 -16.53 -5.24
C ASP A 57 -19.08 -17.79 -4.39
N THR A 58 -18.25 -17.98 -3.37
CA THR A 58 -18.50 -18.91 -2.26
C THR A 58 -18.21 -18.18 -0.95
N ALA A 59 -19.18 -18.18 -0.04
CA ALA A 59 -19.05 -17.56 1.28
C ALA A 59 -19.13 -18.67 2.32
N GLY A 60 -17.97 -19.18 2.73
CA GLY A 60 -17.88 -20.32 3.65
C GLY A 60 -18.50 -21.59 3.07
N ASP A 61 -19.65 -21.97 3.62
CA ASP A 61 -20.45 -23.15 3.31
C ASP A 61 -21.59 -22.91 2.30
N GLY A 62 -21.72 -21.68 1.78
CA GLY A 62 -22.72 -21.31 0.76
C GLY A 62 -22.14 -21.01 -0.63
N PHE A 63 -22.99 -21.10 -1.67
CA PHE A 63 -22.66 -20.75 -3.05
C PHE A 63 -23.53 -19.60 -3.56
N PHE A 64 -22.94 -18.74 -4.38
CA PHE A 64 -23.64 -17.81 -5.26
C PHE A 64 -23.28 -18.11 -6.72
N ALA A 65 -24.28 -18.46 -7.52
CA ALA A 65 -24.10 -18.80 -8.92
C ALA A 65 -25.12 -18.10 -9.82
N SER A 66 -24.81 -18.02 -11.11
CA SER A 66 -25.69 -17.48 -12.14
C SER A 66 -25.95 -18.46 -13.27
N PHE A 67 -27.14 -18.38 -13.85
CA PHE A 67 -27.58 -19.16 -15.01
C PHE A 67 -28.26 -18.22 -16.00
N ARG A 68 -28.25 -18.60 -17.28
CA ARG A 68 -29.01 -17.88 -18.30
C ARG A 68 -30.53 -18.10 -18.19
N GLU A 69 -30.94 -19.23 -17.62
CA GLU A 69 -32.35 -19.66 -17.57
C GLU A 69 -32.73 -20.12 -16.14
N PRO A 70 -33.91 -19.72 -15.63
CA PRO A 70 -34.36 -20.11 -14.29
C PRO A 70 -34.59 -21.61 -14.16
N THR A 71 -35.04 -22.29 -15.23
CA THR A 71 -35.22 -23.75 -15.27
C THR A 71 -33.96 -24.51 -14.90
N ARG A 72 -32.79 -24.09 -15.42
CA ARG A 72 -31.50 -24.73 -15.13
C ARG A 72 -31.01 -24.43 -13.71
N ALA A 73 -31.26 -23.21 -13.22
CA ALA A 73 -30.95 -22.84 -11.84
C ALA A 73 -31.77 -23.67 -10.84
N ILE A 74 -33.08 -23.86 -11.10
CA ILE A 74 -33.97 -24.67 -10.27
C ILE A 74 -33.57 -26.14 -10.29
N ALA A 75 -33.30 -26.72 -11.47
CA ALA A 75 -32.84 -28.09 -11.59
C ALA A 75 -31.51 -28.32 -10.84
N CYS A 76 -30.58 -27.37 -10.95
CA CYS A 76 -29.31 -27.41 -10.24
C CYS A 76 -29.51 -27.36 -8.72
N ALA A 77 -30.38 -26.48 -8.24
CA ALA A 77 -30.68 -26.35 -6.82
C ALA A 77 -31.26 -27.65 -6.25
N CYS A 78 -32.20 -28.28 -6.96
CA CYS A 78 -32.76 -29.57 -6.56
C CYS A 78 -31.69 -30.67 -6.54
N ALA A 79 -30.88 -30.78 -7.60
CA ALA A 79 -29.85 -31.80 -7.69
C ALA A 79 -28.75 -31.63 -6.65
N ALA A 80 -28.30 -30.39 -6.40
CA ALA A 80 -27.32 -30.09 -5.36
C ALA A 80 -27.88 -30.45 -3.98
N ALA A 81 -29.13 -30.07 -3.68
CA ALA A 81 -29.76 -30.37 -2.40
C ALA A 81 -29.96 -31.87 -2.17
N ASP A 82 -30.19 -32.66 -3.22
CA ASP A 82 -30.31 -34.11 -3.10
C ASP A 82 -28.94 -34.80 -2.98
N ALA A 83 -27.91 -34.32 -3.71
CA ALA A 83 -26.58 -34.92 -3.74
C ALA A 83 -25.79 -34.71 -2.44
N VAL A 84 -25.88 -33.53 -1.83
CA VAL A 84 -25.13 -33.22 -0.59
C VAL A 84 -25.58 -34.08 0.60
N ARG A 85 -26.76 -34.69 0.53
CA ARG A 85 -27.25 -35.62 1.56
C ARG A 85 -26.35 -36.83 1.73
N GLU A 86 -25.58 -37.24 0.72
CA GLU A 86 -24.57 -38.30 0.87
C GLU A 86 -23.52 -37.98 1.94
N LEU A 87 -23.27 -36.69 2.19
CA LEU A 87 -22.34 -36.22 3.23
C LEU A 87 -23.00 -36.10 4.61
N GLY A 88 -24.30 -36.36 4.73
CA GLY A 88 -25.05 -36.21 5.98
C GLY A 88 -25.49 -34.77 6.28
N ILE A 89 -25.50 -33.90 5.28
CA ILE A 89 -25.89 -32.49 5.41
C ILE A 89 -27.10 -32.16 4.54
N GLU A 90 -27.79 -31.08 4.88
CA GLU A 90 -28.84 -30.47 4.07
C GLU A 90 -28.40 -29.06 3.67
N ILE A 91 -28.82 -28.61 2.49
CA ILE A 91 -28.70 -27.21 2.08
C ILE A 91 -30.09 -26.63 1.88
N ARG A 92 -30.21 -25.31 2.08
CA ARG A 92 -31.34 -24.51 1.62
C ARG A 92 -30.93 -23.70 0.41
N SER A 93 -31.85 -23.49 -0.52
CA SER A 93 -31.57 -22.80 -1.77
C SER A 93 -32.61 -21.74 -2.12
N GLY A 94 -32.18 -20.66 -2.75
CA GLY A 94 -33.04 -19.60 -3.28
C GLY A 94 -32.71 -19.27 -4.74
N VAL A 95 -33.73 -19.23 -5.61
CA VAL A 95 -33.59 -18.86 -7.02
C VAL A 95 -34.47 -17.66 -7.36
N HIS A 96 -33.86 -16.68 -8.03
CA HIS A 96 -34.57 -15.53 -8.58
C HIS A 96 -34.08 -15.21 -10.00
N PHE A 97 -34.92 -14.57 -10.82
CA PHE A 97 -34.58 -14.19 -12.20
C PHE A 97 -34.93 -12.72 -12.42
N GLY A 98 -33.98 -11.94 -12.94
CA GLY A 98 -34.16 -10.52 -13.23
C GLY A 98 -32.92 -9.85 -13.83
N GLU A 99 -32.98 -8.53 -13.97
CA GLU A 99 -31.86 -7.73 -14.47
C GLU A 99 -30.75 -7.63 -13.43
N CYS A 100 -29.56 -8.04 -13.83
CA CYS A 100 -28.33 -7.92 -13.06
C CYS A 100 -27.40 -6.90 -13.70
N GLU A 101 -26.70 -6.15 -12.86
CA GLU A 101 -25.59 -5.29 -13.28
C GLU A 101 -24.29 -6.09 -13.17
N PRO A 102 -23.51 -6.24 -14.26
CA PRO A 102 -22.18 -6.82 -14.17
C PRO A 102 -21.25 -5.92 -13.34
N ILE A 103 -20.66 -6.46 -12.28
CA ILE A 103 -19.67 -5.76 -11.44
C ILE A 103 -18.42 -6.63 -11.41
N GLY A 104 -17.44 -6.29 -12.24
CA GLY A 104 -16.26 -7.14 -12.48
C GLY A 104 -16.67 -8.53 -12.97
N LYS A 105 -16.25 -9.59 -12.26
CA LYS A 105 -16.61 -10.99 -12.56
C LYS A 105 -17.94 -11.43 -11.92
N LYS A 106 -18.52 -10.63 -11.00
CA LYS A 106 -19.74 -10.93 -10.25
C LYS A 106 -20.98 -10.29 -10.88
N LEU A 107 -22.15 -10.64 -10.37
CA LEU A 107 -23.40 -9.94 -10.64
C LEU A 107 -23.79 -9.14 -9.40
N GLY A 108 -24.28 -7.92 -9.62
CA GLY A 108 -24.85 -7.03 -8.62
C GLY A 108 -26.26 -6.56 -8.98
N GLY A 109 -26.83 -5.74 -8.11
CA GLY A 109 -28.18 -5.20 -8.28
C GLY A 109 -29.25 -5.95 -7.49
N ILE A 110 -30.48 -5.44 -7.58
CA ILE A 110 -31.61 -5.89 -6.74
C ILE A 110 -31.93 -7.38 -6.91
N THR A 111 -31.73 -7.94 -8.11
CA THR A 111 -31.94 -9.37 -8.39
C THR A 111 -31.06 -10.27 -7.50
N VAL A 112 -29.83 -9.87 -7.23
CA VAL A 112 -28.89 -10.61 -6.36
C VAL A 112 -29.38 -10.58 -4.91
N VAL A 113 -29.82 -9.42 -4.44
CA VAL A 113 -30.38 -9.24 -3.08
C VAL A 113 -31.64 -10.09 -2.88
N VAL A 114 -32.56 -10.06 -3.86
CA VAL A 114 -33.81 -10.85 -3.78
C VAL A 114 -33.50 -12.35 -3.78
N GLY A 115 -32.60 -12.84 -4.63
CA GLY A 115 -32.21 -14.26 -4.65
C GLY A 115 -31.65 -14.74 -3.32
N ALA A 116 -30.73 -13.98 -2.72
CA ALA A 116 -30.15 -14.30 -1.42
C ALA A 116 -31.20 -14.30 -0.30
N ARG A 117 -32.15 -13.37 -0.33
CA ARG A 117 -33.22 -13.28 0.69
C ARG A 117 -34.27 -14.37 0.55
N ILE A 118 -34.58 -14.81 -0.67
CA ILE A 118 -35.47 -15.95 -0.90
C ILE A 118 -34.86 -17.22 -0.30
N MET A 119 -33.54 -17.44 -0.44
CA MET A 119 -32.86 -18.58 0.20
C MET A 119 -33.03 -18.57 1.72
N THR A 120 -32.94 -17.39 2.37
CA THR A 120 -33.03 -17.29 3.83
C THR A 120 -34.41 -17.64 4.42
N LEU A 121 -35.44 -17.75 3.59
CA LEU A 121 -36.78 -18.20 4.00
C LEU A 121 -36.90 -19.74 4.01
N GLY A 122 -35.91 -20.46 3.48
CA GLY A 122 -35.95 -21.91 3.32
C GLY A 122 -35.49 -22.68 4.56
N ASP A 123 -36.19 -23.78 4.84
CA ASP A 123 -35.79 -24.79 5.80
C ASP A 123 -34.83 -25.83 5.16
N ALA A 124 -34.41 -26.85 5.92
CA ALA A 124 -33.55 -27.93 5.45
C ALA A 124 -34.09 -28.60 4.17
N GLY A 125 -33.29 -28.59 3.10
CA GLY A 125 -33.63 -29.22 1.82
C GLY A 125 -34.54 -28.38 0.92
N ASP A 126 -35.04 -27.23 1.38
CA ASP A 126 -35.92 -26.38 0.59
C ASP A 126 -35.18 -25.78 -0.62
N VAL A 127 -35.89 -25.77 -1.76
CA VAL A 127 -35.52 -25.00 -2.95
C VAL A 127 -36.64 -24.00 -3.18
N LEU A 128 -36.40 -22.76 -2.79
CA LEU A 128 -37.36 -21.67 -2.90
C LEU A 128 -37.11 -20.84 -4.16
N VAL A 129 -38.19 -20.43 -4.81
CA VAL A 129 -38.15 -19.67 -6.06
C VAL A 129 -39.05 -18.45 -5.97
N SER A 130 -38.65 -17.33 -6.56
CA SER A 130 -39.54 -16.17 -6.71
C SER A 130 -40.69 -16.49 -7.66
N SER A 131 -41.81 -15.76 -7.56
CA SER A 131 -42.90 -15.84 -8.55
C SER A 131 -42.42 -15.69 -9.99
N THR A 132 -41.50 -14.75 -10.25
CA THR A 132 -40.87 -14.57 -11.58
C THR A 132 -40.17 -15.82 -12.09
N ALA A 133 -39.35 -16.48 -11.25
CA ALA A 133 -38.66 -17.71 -11.65
C ALA A 133 -39.64 -18.88 -11.79
N ALA A 134 -40.66 -18.96 -10.93
CA ALA A 134 -41.71 -19.98 -11.00
C ALA A 134 -42.56 -19.88 -12.28
N GLU A 135 -42.92 -18.66 -12.68
CA GLU A 135 -43.70 -18.43 -13.89
C GLU A 135 -42.92 -18.78 -15.16
N LEU A 136 -41.63 -18.44 -15.21
CA LEU A 136 -40.74 -18.77 -16.31
C LEU A 136 -40.41 -20.27 -16.40
N ALA A 137 -40.50 -20.99 -15.28
CA ALA A 137 -40.30 -22.44 -15.22
C ALA A 137 -41.60 -23.25 -15.40
N ARG A 138 -42.74 -22.60 -15.67
CA ARG A 138 -44.02 -23.28 -15.87
C ARG A 138 -43.95 -24.24 -17.06
N GLY A 139 -44.28 -25.51 -16.84
CA GLY A 139 -44.22 -26.55 -17.86
C GLY A 139 -42.86 -27.23 -18.00
N ALA A 140 -41.85 -26.85 -17.20
CA ALA A 140 -40.53 -27.47 -17.20
C ALA A 140 -40.40 -28.68 -16.24
N GLY A 141 -41.51 -29.35 -15.92
CA GLY A 141 -41.52 -30.55 -15.08
C GLY A 141 -41.51 -30.33 -13.56
N PHE A 142 -41.47 -29.10 -13.06
CA PHE A 142 -41.46 -28.82 -11.61
C PHE A 142 -42.87 -28.74 -11.01
N GLY A 143 -43.14 -29.50 -9.95
CA GLY A 143 -44.26 -29.25 -9.05
C GLY A 143 -43.87 -28.22 -8.00
N MET A 144 -44.66 -27.16 -7.85
CA MET A 144 -44.39 -26.06 -6.94
C MET A 144 -45.56 -25.84 -5.98
N GLU A 145 -45.23 -25.62 -4.71
CA GLU A 145 -46.18 -25.28 -3.64
C GLU A 145 -46.00 -23.81 -3.24
N ASP A 146 -47.10 -23.07 -3.13
CA ASP A 146 -47.08 -21.67 -2.74
C ASP A 146 -46.69 -21.51 -1.25
N ARG A 147 -45.62 -20.75 -0.97
CA ARG A 147 -45.15 -20.42 0.38
C ARG A 147 -45.60 -19.00 0.79
N GLY A 148 -46.49 -18.37 0.03
CA GLY A 148 -47.10 -17.10 0.36
C GLY A 148 -46.25 -15.88 -0.01
N THR A 149 -46.68 -14.72 0.50
CA THR A 149 -46.07 -13.41 0.22
C THR A 149 -45.23 -12.94 1.41
N HIS A 150 -43.98 -12.55 1.15
CA HIS A 150 -42.99 -12.16 2.16
C HIS A 150 -42.42 -10.76 1.83
N VAL A 151 -42.25 -9.92 2.85
CA VAL A 151 -41.47 -8.67 2.73
C VAL A 151 -40.02 -9.00 3.04
N LEU A 152 -39.13 -8.82 2.06
CA LEU A 152 -37.73 -9.18 2.17
C LEU A 152 -36.92 -8.03 2.79
N LYS A 153 -36.06 -8.31 3.76
CA LYS A 153 -35.22 -7.29 4.43
C LYS A 153 -34.40 -6.50 3.40
N GLY A 154 -34.68 -5.20 3.29
CA GLY A 154 -33.99 -4.27 2.37
C GLY A 154 -34.60 -4.19 0.96
N VAL A 155 -35.78 -4.76 0.74
CA VAL A 155 -36.53 -4.67 -0.52
C VAL A 155 -37.95 -4.21 -0.19
N GLU A 156 -38.38 -3.05 -0.72
CA GLU A 156 -39.64 -2.41 -0.32
C GLU A 156 -40.90 -3.18 -0.77
N ASP A 157 -40.83 -3.87 -1.92
CA ASP A 157 -41.96 -4.60 -2.50
C ASP A 157 -42.16 -5.99 -1.86
N PRO A 158 -43.42 -6.44 -1.64
CA PRO A 158 -43.72 -7.79 -1.19
C PRO A 158 -43.53 -8.83 -2.30
N TRP A 159 -42.87 -9.96 -1.98
CA TRP A 159 -42.52 -11.02 -2.93
C TRP A 159 -43.26 -12.32 -2.64
N ARG A 160 -43.92 -12.87 -3.66
CA ARG A 160 -44.51 -14.21 -3.56
C ARG A 160 -43.45 -15.27 -3.85
N VAL A 161 -43.38 -16.29 -3.00
CA VAL A 161 -42.35 -17.35 -3.04
C VAL A 161 -43.02 -18.71 -3.14
N ALA A 162 -42.45 -19.61 -3.93
CA ALA A 162 -42.91 -21.00 -4.03
C ALA A 162 -41.76 -21.96 -3.70
N ALA A 163 -42.09 -23.13 -3.15
CA ALA A 163 -41.15 -24.23 -2.92
C ALA A 163 -41.29 -25.27 -4.03
N VAL A 164 -40.17 -25.80 -4.53
CA VAL A 164 -40.18 -26.90 -5.50
C VAL A 164 -40.32 -28.22 -4.76
N VAL A 165 -41.45 -28.92 -4.95
CA VAL A 165 -41.83 -30.15 -4.23
C VAL A 165 -41.72 -31.42 -5.08
N SER A 166 -41.65 -31.29 -6.41
CA SER A 166 -41.39 -32.43 -7.31
C SER A 166 -40.67 -31.99 -8.58
N VAL A 167 -39.94 -32.92 -9.20
CA VAL A 167 -39.25 -32.76 -10.49
C VAL A 167 -39.65 -33.93 -11.40
N ASP A 168 -40.11 -33.63 -12.62
CA ASP A 168 -40.60 -34.60 -13.61
C ASP A 168 -41.64 -35.59 -13.04
N GLY A 169 -42.55 -35.09 -12.21
CA GLY A 169 -43.60 -35.89 -11.56
C GLY A 169 -43.14 -36.73 -10.37
N HIS A 170 -41.85 -36.69 -10.01
CA HIS A 170 -41.30 -37.40 -8.85
C HIS A 170 -41.16 -36.45 -7.66
N PRO A 171 -41.73 -36.77 -6.49
CA PRO A 171 -41.52 -35.97 -5.27
C PRO A 171 -40.04 -35.82 -4.95
N ARG A 172 -39.64 -34.62 -4.49
CA ARG A 172 -38.27 -34.44 -3.98
C ARG A 172 -38.02 -35.35 -2.79
N ALA A 173 -36.78 -35.83 -2.68
CA ALA A 173 -36.41 -36.72 -1.60
C ALA A 173 -36.65 -36.04 -0.23
N PRO A 174 -37.16 -36.78 0.77
CA PRO A 174 -37.42 -36.24 2.09
C PRO A 174 -36.12 -35.83 2.77
N VAL A 175 -36.21 -34.85 3.67
CA VAL A 175 -35.10 -34.40 4.52
C VAL A 175 -34.50 -35.59 5.28
N LEU A 176 -33.18 -35.62 5.43
CA LEU A 176 -32.46 -36.66 6.15
C LEU A 176 -33.01 -36.83 7.57
N VAL A 177 -33.28 -38.09 7.93
CA VAL A 177 -33.58 -38.45 9.31
C VAL A 177 -32.33 -38.16 10.15
N PRO A 178 -32.42 -37.49 11.32
CA PRO A 178 -31.25 -37.08 12.10
C PRO A 178 -30.24 -38.21 12.38
N ALA A 179 -30.72 -39.43 12.64
CA ALA A 179 -29.85 -40.59 12.85
C ALA A 179 -28.99 -40.95 11.62
N ASP A 180 -29.54 -40.80 10.41
CA ASP A 180 -28.82 -41.06 9.15
C ASP A 180 -27.82 -39.93 8.85
N ALA A 181 -28.18 -38.68 9.17
CA ALA A 181 -27.29 -37.53 9.04
C ALA A 181 -26.06 -37.69 9.95
N THR A 182 -26.25 -38.01 11.23
CA THR A 182 -25.15 -38.29 12.17
C THR A 182 -24.31 -39.48 11.70
N GLY A 183 -24.94 -40.56 11.23
CA GLY A 183 -24.24 -41.74 10.72
C GLY A 183 -23.33 -41.43 9.53
N ARG A 184 -23.77 -40.57 8.60
CA ARG A 184 -22.98 -40.15 7.43
C ARG A 184 -21.88 -39.17 7.80
N LEU A 185 -22.15 -38.20 8.68
CA LEU A 185 -21.14 -37.27 9.21
C LEU A 185 -20.02 -37.99 9.97
N ALA A 186 -20.34 -39.08 10.68
CA ALA A 186 -19.37 -39.92 11.36
C ALA A 186 -18.36 -40.57 10.39
N THR A 187 -18.70 -40.75 9.11
CA THR A 187 -17.80 -41.31 8.09
C THR A 187 -16.82 -40.30 7.49
N ILE A 188 -16.96 -39.01 7.83
CA ILE A 188 -16.03 -37.97 7.40
C ILE A 188 -14.74 -38.06 8.23
N GLU A 189 -13.75 -38.76 7.69
CA GLU A 189 -12.43 -38.91 8.30
C GLU A 189 -11.56 -37.66 8.09
N PRO A 190 -10.78 -37.21 9.10
CA PRO A 190 -9.85 -36.11 8.93
C PRO A 190 -8.72 -36.51 7.98
N GLY A 191 -8.34 -35.60 7.07
CA GLY A 191 -7.20 -35.80 6.17
C GLY A 191 -5.93 -36.22 6.92
N ASN A 192 -5.38 -37.40 6.59
CA ASN A 192 -4.25 -37.99 7.33
C ASN A 192 -2.93 -37.26 7.05
N GLY A 193 -2.46 -36.47 8.02
CA GLY A 193 -1.06 -36.09 8.18
C GLY A 193 -0.30 -37.13 9.03
N ARG A 194 0.44 -38.05 8.41
CA ARG A 194 1.46 -38.94 9.03
C ARG A 194 2.81 -38.58 8.39
N ARG A 195 3.92 -38.15 9.03
CA ARG A 195 4.63 -38.52 10.28
C ARG A 195 4.81 -40.04 10.47
N ARG A 196 5.96 -40.58 10.04
CA ARG A 196 6.48 -41.91 10.40
C ARG A 196 7.07 -41.88 11.83
N ARG A 197 6.72 -42.85 12.69
CA ARG A 197 7.44 -43.17 13.94
C ARG A 197 7.94 -44.63 13.89
N ARG A 198 9.13 -44.82 14.49
CA ARG A 198 9.97 -46.04 14.56
C ARG A 198 9.43 -47.10 15.54
N THR A 199 9.46 -48.40 15.22
CA THR A 199 10.11 -49.52 15.97
C THR A 199 9.96 -50.87 15.20
N PRO A 200 10.84 -51.89 15.38
CA PRO A 200 11.08 -52.96 14.39
C PRO A 200 10.73 -54.40 14.85
N ILE A 201 10.97 -55.39 13.94
CA ILE A 201 11.26 -56.85 14.17
C ILE A 201 10.03 -57.78 14.42
N ILE A 202 9.83 -59.02 13.91
CA ILE A 202 10.46 -60.04 13.01
C ILE A 202 9.32 -61.12 12.81
N VAL A 203 8.95 -61.65 11.63
CA VAL A 203 9.38 -62.93 10.98
C VAL A 203 8.63 -63.05 9.64
N ALA A 204 9.36 -63.19 8.53
CA ALA A 204 9.00 -63.87 7.25
C ALA A 204 9.83 -63.22 6.11
N LEU A 205 11.15 -63.35 6.23
CA LEU A 205 12.15 -62.70 5.38
C LEU A 205 12.61 -63.68 4.29
N VAL A 206 12.84 -63.16 3.08
CA VAL A 206 13.47 -63.84 1.93
C VAL A 206 12.52 -64.88 1.30
N SER A 207 11.75 -64.56 0.25
CA SER A 207 12.18 -64.89 -1.13
C SER A 207 11.27 -64.34 -2.25
N VAL A 208 10.29 -63.48 -1.96
CA VAL A 208 9.33 -63.00 -2.98
C VAL A 208 9.66 -61.59 -3.51
N LEU A 209 10.84 -61.06 -3.16
CA LEU A 209 11.31 -59.72 -3.51
C LEU A 209 12.05 -59.60 -4.86
N ALA A 210 12.01 -60.63 -5.72
CA ALA A 210 12.77 -60.61 -6.98
C ALA A 210 11.95 -60.50 -8.27
N LEU A 211 10.61 -60.57 -8.25
CA LEU A 211 9.84 -60.79 -9.49
C LEU A 211 8.62 -59.90 -9.73
N ILE A 212 8.41 -58.85 -8.94
CA ILE A 212 7.38 -57.82 -9.22
C ILE A 212 8.08 -56.45 -9.40
N ALA A 213 9.14 -56.44 -10.21
CA ALA A 213 9.87 -55.24 -10.62
C ALA A 213 9.64 -54.90 -12.11
N VAL A 214 8.73 -55.59 -12.79
CA VAL A 214 8.37 -55.33 -14.18
C VAL A 214 6.86 -55.45 -14.31
N SER A 215 6.21 -54.45 -14.92
CA SER A 215 4.80 -54.41 -15.35
C SER A 215 3.77 -53.82 -14.37
N LEU A 216 3.77 -52.49 -14.20
CA LEU A 216 2.58 -51.62 -14.24
C LEU A 216 2.97 -50.15 -13.99
N ARG A 217 3.50 -49.52 -15.05
CA ARG A 217 3.41 -48.09 -15.33
C ARG A 217 2.25 -47.90 -16.34
N ILE A 218 1.62 -46.72 -16.33
CA ILE A 218 0.60 -46.16 -17.27
C ILE A 218 -0.84 -46.53 -16.82
N VAL A 219 -1.78 -45.69 -16.36
CA VAL A 219 -2.21 -44.26 -16.47
C VAL A 219 -2.93 -43.94 -15.12
N SER A 220 -2.67 -42.91 -14.31
CA SER A 220 -2.90 -41.47 -14.50
C SER A 220 -2.02 -40.68 -13.50
N GLY A 221 -1.16 -39.79 -14.00
CA GLY A 221 -0.36 -38.88 -13.18
C GLY A 221 -1.18 -37.70 -12.64
N GLY A 222 -0.80 -37.03 -11.55
CA GLY A 222 0.47 -37.07 -10.84
C GLY A 222 0.89 -35.64 -10.51
N GLY A 223 1.07 -35.33 -9.24
CA GLY A 223 1.54 -34.05 -8.71
C GLY A 223 1.62 -34.10 -7.18
N GLY A 224 2.25 -35.16 -6.66
CA GLY A 224 2.54 -35.36 -5.24
C GLY A 224 3.99 -35.79 -5.12
N GLU A 225 4.91 -34.84 -5.19
CA GLU A 225 6.23 -34.96 -4.58
C GLU A 225 6.12 -34.45 -3.15
N ALA A 226 6.84 -35.07 -2.21
CA ALA A 226 7.17 -34.39 -0.96
C ALA A 226 7.69 -33.01 -1.33
N ALA A 227 7.16 -31.93 -0.75
CA ALA A 227 7.61 -30.56 -1.03
C ALA A 227 9.15 -30.54 -0.99
N ALA A 228 9.78 -30.52 -2.16
CA ALA A 228 11.21 -30.42 -2.26
C ALA A 228 11.52 -29.04 -1.66
N SER A 229 12.33 -28.97 -0.60
CA SER A 229 12.85 -27.68 -0.19
C SER A 229 13.81 -27.25 -1.30
N PHE A 230 13.38 -26.27 -2.09
CA PHE A 230 14.25 -25.67 -3.08
C PHE A 230 15.42 -24.99 -2.35
N PRO A 231 16.66 -25.11 -2.87
CA PRO A 231 17.78 -24.35 -2.32
C PRO A 231 17.62 -22.87 -2.67
N THR A 232 18.26 -21.98 -1.90
CA THR A 232 18.37 -20.56 -2.26
C THR A 232 19.31 -20.38 -3.45
N GLY A 233 19.17 -19.27 -4.16
CA GLY A 233 19.86 -18.99 -5.42
C GLY A 233 19.09 -19.48 -6.67
N PRO A 234 19.76 -19.59 -7.81
CA PRO A 234 19.15 -20.00 -9.07
C PRO A 234 18.70 -21.47 -9.05
N VAL A 235 17.45 -21.68 -9.46
CA VAL A 235 16.86 -23.01 -9.64
C VAL A 235 16.22 -23.07 -11.03
N ILE A 236 16.50 -24.15 -11.75
CA ILE A 236 15.81 -24.48 -12.99
C ILE A 236 14.77 -25.55 -12.69
N ILE A 237 13.53 -25.32 -13.10
CA ILE A 237 12.42 -26.27 -12.99
C ILE A 237 11.86 -26.63 -14.37
N ASP A 238 11.25 -27.81 -14.45
CA ASP A 238 10.43 -28.20 -15.58
C ASP A 238 9.11 -27.42 -15.53
N ALA A 239 8.86 -26.61 -16.55
CA ALA A 239 7.76 -25.65 -16.57
C ALA A 239 6.37 -26.30 -16.55
N LYS A 240 6.26 -27.60 -16.84
CA LYS A 240 4.98 -28.32 -16.82
C LYS A 240 4.72 -29.01 -15.49
N THR A 241 5.75 -29.56 -14.88
CA THR A 241 5.64 -30.42 -13.69
C THR A 241 6.03 -29.72 -12.40
N GLY A 242 6.77 -28.61 -12.48
CA GLY A 242 7.33 -27.93 -11.31
C GLY A 242 8.54 -28.63 -10.71
N ARG A 243 8.99 -29.74 -11.30
CA ARG A 243 10.10 -30.55 -10.77
C ARG A 243 11.42 -29.83 -10.98
N GLN A 244 12.23 -29.72 -9.93
CA GLN A 244 13.59 -29.21 -10.04
C GLN A 244 14.42 -30.06 -11.02
N LEU A 245 15.04 -29.37 -11.99
CA LEU A 245 15.97 -29.93 -12.97
C LEU A 245 17.41 -29.69 -12.54
N ALA A 246 17.71 -28.46 -12.10
CA ALA A 246 19.03 -28.06 -11.66
C ALA A 246 18.94 -26.98 -10.58
N SER A 247 20.01 -26.87 -9.79
CA SER A 247 20.27 -25.76 -8.88
C SER A 247 21.78 -25.61 -8.78
N PHE A 248 22.28 -24.38 -8.79
CA PHE A 248 23.71 -24.12 -8.76
C PHE A 248 24.00 -22.87 -7.93
N PRO A 249 24.99 -22.91 -7.03
CA PRO A 249 25.43 -21.72 -6.33
C PRO A 249 26.22 -20.84 -7.31
N LEU A 250 25.95 -19.54 -7.31
CA LEU A 250 26.84 -18.57 -7.94
C LEU A 250 27.90 -18.16 -6.92
N SER A 251 29.16 -18.11 -7.34
CA SER A 251 30.34 -18.02 -6.47
C SER A 251 30.58 -16.64 -5.84
N SER A 252 29.73 -15.65 -6.13
CA SER A 252 29.82 -14.31 -5.56
C SER A 252 28.69 -14.07 -4.56
N PRO A 253 28.94 -13.52 -3.35
CA PRO A 253 27.89 -13.13 -2.42
C PRO A 253 27.13 -11.87 -2.84
N ALA A 254 27.57 -11.14 -3.88
CA ALA A 254 26.96 -9.89 -4.34
C ALA A 254 25.75 -10.07 -5.27
N TYR A 255 24.89 -11.07 -5.01
CA TYR A 255 23.63 -11.25 -5.77
C TYR A 255 22.50 -10.41 -5.16
N SER A 256 22.71 -9.09 -5.15
CA SER A 256 21.67 -8.11 -4.87
C SER A 256 21.18 -7.53 -6.19
N GLY A 257 20.04 -8.00 -6.72
CA GLY A 257 19.34 -7.35 -7.84
C GLY A 257 19.60 -7.86 -9.26
N SER A 258 20.01 -9.12 -9.42
CA SER A 258 20.31 -9.73 -10.72
C SER A 258 19.07 -10.09 -11.55
N GLY A 259 18.89 -9.45 -12.72
CA GLY A 259 17.92 -9.88 -13.73
C GLY A 259 18.29 -11.22 -14.36
N ALA A 260 17.33 -11.86 -15.03
CA ALA A 260 17.55 -13.07 -15.80
C ALA A 260 16.85 -12.98 -17.16
N THR A 261 17.51 -13.43 -18.21
CA THR A 261 16.90 -13.54 -19.54
C THR A 261 17.16 -14.90 -20.18
N TYR A 262 16.38 -15.23 -21.20
CA TYR A 262 16.51 -16.45 -21.97
C TYR A 262 16.83 -16.12 -23.42
N SER A 263 17.92 -16.69 -23.94
CA SER A 263 18.32 -16.51 -25.34
C SER A 263 19.09 -17.73 -25.84
N ASP A 264 18.83 -18.14 -27.08
CA ASP A 264 19.57 -19.19 -27.81
C ASP A 264 19.83 -20.50 -27.04
N GLY A 265 18.86 -20.97 -26.24
CA GLY A 265 19.02 -22.23 -25.49
C GLY A 265 19.57 -22.06 -24.07
N HIS A 266 19.93 -20.83 -23.68
CA HIS A 266 20.64 -20.53 -22.44
C HIS A 266 19.86 -19.51 -21.60
N PHE A 267 20.04 -19.59 -20.30
CA PHE A 267 19.73 -18.51 -19.39
C PHE A 267 20.96 -17.62 -19.21
N TRP A 268 20.74 -16.32 -19.18
CA TRP A 268 21.75 -15.31 -18.91
C TRP A 268 21.39 -14.63 -17.59
N LEU A 269 22.34 -14.58 -16.65
CA LEU A 269 22.15 -14.07 -15.30
C LEU A 269 23.06 -12.85 -15.08
N SER A 270 22.44 -11.69 -14.90
CA SER A 270 23.13 -10.40 -14.77
C SER A 270 23.61 -10.18 -13.34
N ALA A 271 24.90 -10.01 -13.07
CA ALA A 271 25.42 -9.66 -11.74
C ALA A 271 26.59 -8.66 -11.88
N SER A 272 27.68 -8.86 -11.14
CA SER A 272 28.97 -8.18 -11.44
C SER A 272 29.63 -8.69 -12.74
N SER A 273 29.05 -9.72 -13.33
CA SER A 273 29.42 -10.37 -14.60
C SER A 273 28.16 -11.02 -15.17
N GLU A 274 28.12 -11.22 -16.47
CA GLU A 274 27.05 -11.97 -17.14
C GLU A 274 27.39 -13.46 -17.23
N VAL A 275 26.48 -14.30 -16.76
CA VAL A 275 26.69 -15.76 -16.65
C VAL A 275 25.74 -16.51 -17.58
N GLU A 276 26.31 -17.21 -18.56
CA GLU A 276 25.59 -18.07 -19.49
C GLU A 276 25.44 -19.48 -18.91
N VAL A 277 24.19 -19.94 -18.81
CA VAL A 277 23.82 -21.22 -18.21
C VAL A 277 23.01 -22.04 -19.19
N ASP A 278 23.42 -23.29 -19.45
CA ASP A 278 22.63 -24.21 -20.26
C ASP A 278 21.26 -24.48 -19.58
N ALA A 279 20.19 -24.22 -20.32
CA ALA A 279 18.84 -24.19 -19.75
C ALA A 279 18.30 -25.57 -19.36
N LYS A 280 18.98 -26.67 -19.71
CA LYS A 280 18.54 -28.04 -19.39
C LYS A 280 19.32 -28.66 -18.25
N THR A 281 20.62 -28.41 -18.21
CA THR A 281 21.57 -29.04 -17.29
C THR A 281 21.92 -28.12 -16.12
N GLY A 282 21.75 -26.80 -16.29
CA GLY A 282 22.19 -25.81 -15.32
C GLY A 282 23.71 -25.66 -15.24
N SER A 283 24.46 -26.15 -16.24
CA SER A 283 25.90 -25.93 -16.28
C SER A 283 26.21 -24.51 -16.71
N VAL A 284 27.07 -23.83 -15.93
CA VAL A 284 27.69 -22.58 -16.36
C VAL A 284 28.61 -22.89 -17.54
N GLU A 285 28.26 -22.37 -18.71
CA GLU A 285 29.05 -22.53 -19.94
C GLU A 285 30.04 -21.39 -20.10
N LYS A 286 29.64 -20.19 -19.64
CA LYS A 286 30.40 -18.97 -19.84
C LYS A 286 30.15 -17.96 -18.74
N GLN A 287 31.16 -17.14 -18.50
CA GLN A 287 31.07 -15.94 -17.68
C GLN A 287 31.84 -14.82 -18.40
N ILE A 288 31.18 -13.68 -18.61
CA ILE A 288 31.77 -12.50 -19.25
C ILE A 288 31.69 -11.33 -18.28
N ASP A 289 32.78 -10.57 -18.14
CA ASP A 289 32.76 -9.35 -17.34
C ASP A 289 31.95 -8.28 -18.07
N VAL A 290 31.09 -7.56 -17.32
CA VAL A 290 30.35 -6.40 -17.85
C VAL A 290 31.10 -5.16 -17.37
N PRO A 291 31.85 -4.45 -18.24
CA PRO A 291 32.68 -3.31 -17.84
C PRO A 291 31.82 -2.02 -17.72
N VAL A 292 30.80 -2.08 -16.87
CA VAL A 292 29.86 -1.02 -16.54
C VAL A 292 29.67 -1.01 -15.02
N GLN A 293 29.72 0.16 -14.38
CA GLN A 293 29.64 0.25 -12.91
C GLN A 293 28.22 0.20 -12.37
N ASP A 294 27.26 0.59 -13.20
CA ASP A 294 25.85 0.81 -12.88
C ASP A 294 24.97 0.28 -14.01
N ALA A 295 25.02 -1.03 -14.23
CA ALA A 295 24.14 -1.70 -15.18
C ALA A 295 22.68 -1.72 -14.66
N GLY A 296 21.76 -1.35 -15.54
CA GLY A 296 20.31 -1.56 -15.42
C GLY A 296 19.89 -2.82 -16.17
N GLN A 297 18.84 -2.74 -17.00
CA GLN A 297 18.34 -3.88 -17.77
C GLN A 297 19.32 -4.32 -18.88
N GLU A 298 19.42 -5.63 -19.03
CA GLU A 298 20.27 -6.30 -20.01
C GLU A 298 19.44 -7.16 -20.98
N VAL A 299 19.79 -7.12 -22.27
CA VAL A 299 19.12 -7.92 -23.31
C VAL A 299 20.15 -8.59 -24.21
N VAL A 300 20.05 -9.91 -24.35
CA VAL A 300 20.90 -10.72 -25.22
C VAL A 300 20.20 -11.01 -26.55
N ASP A 301 20.75 -10.50 -27.64
CA ASP A 301 20.32 -10.73 -29.02
C ASP A 301 21.45 -11.36 -29.84
N GLY A 302 21.41 -12.69 -29.96
CA GLY A 302 22.46 -13.49 -30.59
C GLY A 302 23.82 -13.29 -29.91
N ASN A 303 24.81 -12.81 -30.67
CA ASN A 303 26.16 -12.56 -30.14
C ASN A 303 26.33 -11.17 -29.50
N THR A 304 25.23 -10.46 -29.21
CA THR A 304 25.28 -9.10 -28.67
C THR A 304 24.54 -9.03 -27.34
N LEU A 305 25.21 -8.49 -26.33
CA LEU A 305 24.62 -8.06 -25.07
C LEU A 305 24.42 -6.54 -25.11
N TRP A 306 23.19 -6.11 -24.87
CA TRP A 306 22.81 -4.71 -24.75
C TRP A 306 22.56 -4.39 -23.30
N VAL A 307 23.24 -3.36 -22.79
CA VAL A 307 23.14 -2.93 -21.39
C VAL A 307 22.66 -1.49 -21.35
N ALA A 308 21.57 -1.23 -20.62
CA ALA A 308 21.21 0.11 -20.19
C ALA A 308 22.09 0.43 -18.98
N ALA A 309 22.85 1.50 -19.00
CA ALA A 309 23.83 1.85 -17.99
C ALA A 309 23.50 3.24 -17.47
N PHE A 310 23.21 3.38 -16.18
CA PHE A 310 22.65 4.62 -15.64
C PHE A 310 23.50 5.83 -16.05
N SER A 311 24.80 5.82 -15.72
CA SER A 311 25.75 6.91 -16.01
C SER A 311 26.33 6.94 -17.42
N GLU A 312 26.15 5.88 -18.21
CA GLU A 312 26.83 5.71 -19.51
C GLU A 312 25.88 5.62 -20.72
N GLY A 313 24.56 5.54 -20.49
CA GLY A 313 23.55 5.37 -21.52
C GLY A 313 23.45 3.93 -22.00
N VAL A 314 23.85 3.66 -23.25
CA VAL A 314 23.70 2.33 -23.87
C VAL A 314 25.07 1.74 -24.15
N VAL A 315 25.33 0.54 -23.63
CA VAL A 315 26.57 -0.19 -23.88
C VAL A 315 26.27 -1.46 -24.66
N LYS A 316 27.03 -1.68 -25.74
CA LYS A 316 26.91 -2.86 -26.60
C LYS A 316 28.15 -3.73 -26.43
N ILE A 317 27.96 -4.99 -26.09
CA ILE A 317 29.03 -5.92 -25.73
C ILE A 317 28.93 -7.18 -26.59
N ASP A 318 30.07 -7.71 -27.04
CA ASP A 318 30.14 -8.99 -27.72
C ASP A 318 30.06 -10.13 -26.69
N THR A 319 29.04 -10.99 -26.77
CA THR A 319 28.90 -12.09 -25.80
C THR A 319 29.99 -13.15 -25.97
N ARG A 320 30.78 -13.13 -27.06
CA ARG A 320 31.80 -14.14 -27.34
C ARG A 320 33.04 -13.96 -26.47
N ASP A 321 33.44 -12.73 -26.22
CA ASP A 321 34.68 -12.37 -25.52
C ASP A 321 34.53 -11.23 -24.49
N GLY A 322 33.32 -10.70 -24.29
CA GLY A 322 33.02 -9.63 -23.35
C GLY A 322 33.56 -8.26 -23.78
N GLN A 323 34.02 -8.11 -25.02
CA GLN A 323 34.53 -6.83 -25.50
C GLN A 323 33.39 -5.84 -25.78
N VAL A 324 33.56 -4.61 -25.31
CA VAL A 324 32.66 -3.51 -25.66
C VAL A 324 32.82 -3.20 -27.14
N ILE A 325 31.72 -3.34 -27.88
CA ILE A 325 31.61 -3.01 -29.29
C ILE A 325 31.42 -1.50 -29.45
N ASP A 326 30.47 -0.91 -28.71
CA ASP A 326 30.10 0.50 -28.78
C ASP A 326 29.52 1.02 -27.45
N ARG A 327 29.55 2.35 -27.27
CA ARG A 327 28.90 3.08 -26.17
C ARG A 327 28.19 4.32 -26.70
N TRP A 328 26.96 4.56 -26.26
CA TRP A 328 26.16 5.72 -26.65
C TRP A 328 25.59 6.44 -25.44
N ASN A 329 26.13 7.62 -25.18
CA ASN A 329 25.64 8.54 -24.16
C ASN A 329 24.40 9.28 -24.69
N LEU A 330 23.24 9.05 -24.06
CA LEU A 330 21.97 9.60 -24.55
C LEU A 330 21.87 11.12 -24.40
N ASP A 331 22.47 11.69 -23.36
CA ASP A 331 22.48 13.14 -23.12
C ASP A 331 23.28 13.87 -24.20
N GLU A 332 24.41 13.28 -24.64
CA GLU A 332 25.23 13.83 -25.72
C GLU A 332 24.54 13.76 -27.09
N ILE A 333 23.83 12.67 -27.39
CA ILE A 333 23.25 12.45 -28.73
C ILE A 333 21.84 13.05 -28.89
N VAL A 334 21.06 13.19 -27.81
CA VAL A 334 19.69 13.74 -27.84
C VAL A 334 19.62 15.19 -27.34
N GLY A 335 20.41 15.54 -26.31
CA GLY A 335 20.35 16.83 -25.62
C GLY A 335 19.30 16.90 -24.50
N GLY A 336 19.37 17.97 -23.70
CA GLY A 336 18.66 18.12 -22.42
C GLY A 336 19.46 17.51 -21.27
N GLU A 337 19.49 18.16 -20.10
CA GLU A 337 20.13 17.57 -18.91
C GLU A 337 19.09 16.75 -18.15
N SER A 338 19.41 15.48 -17.89
CA SER A 338 18.72 14.67 -16.89
C SER A 338 18.98 15.32 -15.52
N GLY A 339 17.93 15.75 -14.82
CA GLY A 339 17.99 16.65 -13.66
C GLY A 339 18.57 16.05 -12.37
N GLY A 340 19.61 15.23 -12.47
CA GLY A 340 20.24 14.51 -11.37
C GLY A 340 21.31 13.47 -11.76
N GLY A 341 21.60 13.29 -13.05
CA GLY A 341 22.50 12.25 -13.58
C GLY A 341 21.81 11.45 -14.69
N GLN A 342 22.58 10.94 -15.66
CA GLN A 342 22.05 10.04 -16.69
C GLN A 342 21.33 8.88 -15.97
N SER A 343 20.09 8.60 -16.36
CA SER A 343 19.28 7.54 -15.77
C SER A 343 18.59 6.83 -16.93
N THR A 344 19.31 5.85 -17.49
CA THR A 344 18.76 4.81 -18.37
C THR A 344 18.75 3.52 -17.60
N ARG A 345 17.57 2.92 -17.43
CA ARG A 345 17.38 1.72 -16.60
C ARG A 345 16.89 0.53 -17.40
N SER A 346 16.33 0.76 -18.58
CA SER A 346 15.50 -0.20 -19.29
C SER A 346 15.71 -0.09 -20.79
N LEU A 347 15.73 -1.24 -21.46
CA LEU A 347 15.83 -1.29 -22.91
C LEU A 347 15.11 -2.47 -23.52
N ALA A 348 14.76 -2.33 -24.80
CA ALA A 348 14.26 -3.41 -25.63
C ALA A 348 14.97 -3.42 -26.98
N VAL A 349 15.18 -4.62 -27.52
CA VAL A 349 15.79 -4.81 -28.85
C VAL A 349 14.76 -5.46 -29.76
N GLY A 350 14.49 -4.84 -30.91
CA GLY A 350 13.47 -5.35 -31.83
C GLY A 350 13.08 -4.38 -32.93
N ALA A 351 12.41 -4.93 -33.95
CA ALA A 351 12.04 -4.19 -35.17
C ALA A 351 13.23 -3.46 -35.85
N GLY A 352 14.45 -4.02 -35.72
CA GLY A 352 15.67 -3.44 -36.27
C GLY A 352 16.19 -2.22 -35.52
N SER A 353 15.78 -2.04 -34.25
CA SER A 353 16.10 -0.88 -33.42
C SER A 353 16.40 -1.29 -31.98
N VAL A 354 17.08 -0.40 -31.26
CA VAL A 354 17.21 -0.44 -29.80
C VAL A 354 16.34 0.67 -29.24
N TRP A 355 15.56 0.36 -28.23
CA TRP A 355 14.62 1.27 -27.58
C TRP A 355 15.06 1.42 -26.14
N VAL A 356 15.28 2.63 -25.67
CA VAL A 356 15.91 2.88 -24.36
C VAL A 356 15.16 3.99 -23.66
N ASP A 357 14.91 3.81 -22.37
CA ASP A 357 14.30 4.83 -21.54
C ASP A 357 15.29 5.94 -21.18
N ARG A 358 14.75 7.10 -20.79
CA ARG A 358 15.54 8.22 -20.29
C ARG A 358 14.70 9.07 -19.36
N GLU A 359 15.20 9.30 -18.15
CA GLU A 359 14.53 10.09 -17.11
C GLU A 359 14.74 11.61 -17.35
N VAL A 360 14.05 12.16 -18.35
CA VAL A 360 14.02 13.60 -18.63
C VAL A 360 12.58 14.11 -18.61
N GLY A 361 12.32 15.14 -17.80
CA GLY A 361 10.97 15.71 -17.67
C GLY A 361 9.99 14.68 -17.10
N SER A 362 8.96 14.35 -17.87
CA SER A 362 7.98 13.30 -17.54
C SER A 362 8.34 11.92 -18.12
N GLY A 363 9.59 11.70 -18.52
CA GLY A 363 10.07 10.46 -19.13
C GLY A 363 10.16 10.51 -20.65
N GLN A 364 11.15 9.81 -21.21
CA GLN A 364 11.42 9.75 -22.64
C GLN A 364 11.81 8.33 -23.07
N ILE A 365 11.45 7.94 -24.30
CA ILE A 365 12.02 6.76 -24.98
C ILE A 365 12.82 7.23 -26.18
N VAL A 366 14.02 6.69 -26.35
CA VAL A 366 14.90 6.96 -27.49
C VAL A 366 15.01 5.70 -28.33
N ARG A 367 14.68 5.82 -29.62
CA ARG A 367 14.84 4.76 -30.61
C ARG A 367 16.15 4.96 -31.36
N LEU A 368 17.06 4.00 -31.28
CA LEU A 368 18.39 4.03 -31.87
C LEU A 368 18.55 3.01 -32.99
N ASP A 369 19.38 3.35 -33.96
CA ASP A 369 19.92 2.41 -34.94
C ASP A 369 20.99 1.51 -34.27
N PRO A 370 20.83 0.17 -34.28
CA PRO A 370 21.70 -0.74 -33.53
C PRO A 370 23.14 -0.84 -34.08
N ALA A 371 23.39 -0.35 -35.29
CA ALA A 371 24.71 -0.41 -35.91
C ALA A 371 25.49 0.89 -35.72
N THR A 372 24.80 2.03 -35.59
CA THR A 372 25.43 3.36 -35.60
C THR A 372 25.16 4.18 -34.34
N GLY A 373 24.17 3.79 -33.53
CA GLY A 373 23.64 4.59 -32.42
C GLY A 373 22.93 5.87 -32.86
N ARG A 374 22.64 6.03 -34.16
CA ARG A 374 21.94 7.22 -34.63
C ARG A 374 20.51 7.21 -34.11
N VAL A 375 20.10 8.33 -33.52
CA VAL A 375 18.71 8.55 -33.11
C VAL A 375 17.79 8.46 -34.34
N GLN A 376 16.86 7.51 -34.28
CA GLN A 376 15.82 7.30 -35.28
C GLN A 376 14.53 8.04 -34.89
N HIS A 377 14.20 8.09 -33.60
CA HIS A 377 13.07 8.82 -33.04
C HIS A 377 13.24 9.08 -31.54
N VAL A 378 12.52 10.08 -31.02
CA VAL A 378 12.46 10.44 -29.60
C VAL A 378 10.99 10.61 -29.22
N PHE A 379 10.56 9.92 -28.17
CA PHE A 379 9.19 9.99 -27.63
C PHE A 379 9.23 10.79 -26.33
N ASP A 380 8.60 11.96 -26.31
CA ASP A 380 8.58 12.92 -25.19
C ASP A 380 7.17 13.18 -24.64
N ASP A 381 6.16 12.46 -25.12
CA ASP A 381 4.76 12.51 -24.71
C ASP A 381 4.37 11.41 -23.71
N LEU A 382 5.36 10.84 -23.02
CA LEU A 382 5.18 9.81 -22.01
C LEU A 382 4.90 10.43 -20.63
N ARG A 383 4.27 9.64 -19.76
CA ARG A 383 3.79 10.09 -18.45
C ARG A 383 4.41 9.25 -17.34
N GLY A 384 5.71 9.27 -17.11
CA GLY A 384 6.31 8.58 -15.97
C GLY A 384 7.83 8.59 -16.01
N GLY A 385 8.47 8.67 -14.85
CA GLY A 385 9.94 8.76 -14.74
C GLY A 385 10.68 7.45 -14.99
N TYR A 386 10.06 6.31 -14.67
CA TYR A 386 10.65 4.97 -14.78
C TYR A 386 9.89 4.09 -15.75
N LEU A 387 10.53 3.56 -16.80
CA LEU A 387 9.85 2.81 -17.87
C LEU A 387 10.39 1.39 -18.00
N SER A 388 9.60 0.36 -17.71
CA SER A 388 9.91 -1.02 -18.13
C SER A 388 9.64 -1.16 -19.63
N LEU A 389 10.57 -1.73 -20.41
CA LEU A 389 10.47 -1.86 -21.87
C LEU A 389 10.60 -3.32 -22.34
N VAL A 390 9.73 -3.71 -23.27
CA VAL A 390 9.81 -5.03 -23.92
C VAL A 390 9.37 -4.96 -25.38
N PHE A 391 10.05 -5.70 -26.25
CA PHE A 391 9.62 -5.90 -27.64
C PHE A 391 9.05 -7.30 -27.80
N GLY A 392 7.85 -7.40 -28.37
CA GLY A 392 7.22 -8.68 -28.67
C GLY A 392 6.04 -8.52 -29.61
N ASP A 393 5.73 -9.57 -30.37
CA ASP A 393 4.63 -9.58 -31.34
C ASP A 393 4.64 -8.40 -32.35
N GLY A 394 5.85 -7.87 -32.64
CA GLY A 394 6.05 -6.79 -33.61
C GLY A 394 5.82 -5.37 -33.08
N VAL A 395 5.61 -5.21 -31.77
CA VAL A 395 5.37 -3.93 -31.11
C VAL A 395 6.29 -3.74 -29.91
N VAL A 396 6.50 -2.50 -29.50
CA VAL A 396 7.17 -2.18 -28.24
C VAL A 396 6.10 -1.85 -27.22
N TRP A 397 6.20 -2.50 -26.06
CA TRP A 397 5.41 -2.18 -24.89
C TRP A 397 6.29 -1.48 -23.87
N SER A 398 5.71 -0.49 -23.21
CA SER A 398 6.32 0.16 -22.05
C SER A 398 5.30 0.25 -20.93
N ALA A 399 5.74 0.24 -19.68
CA ALA A 399 4.90 0.70 -18.58
C ALA A 399 5.67 1.43 -17.51
N ASP A 400 4.95 2.26 -16.79
CA ASP A 400 5.34 3.05 -15.64
C ASP A 400 4.17 3.16 -14.66
N GLU A 401 4.39 3.92 -13.59
CA GLU A 401 3.37 4.20 -12.58
C GLU A 401 2.10 4.87 -13.12
N ALA A 402 2.13 5.55 -14.27
CA ALA A 402 0.96 6.18 -14.87
C ALA A 402 0.22 5.29 -15.87
N GLY A 403 0.79 4.14 -16.23
CA GLY A 403 0.12 3.10 -17.00
C GLY A 403 1.03 2.42 -18.01
N MET A 404 0.44 1.99 -19.12
CA MET A 404 1.14 1.23 -20.15
C MET A 404 1.04 1.95 -21.49
N ASN A 405 2.06 1.81 -22.34
CA ASN A 405 2.04 2.32 -23.71
C ASN A 405 2.34 1.20 -24.70
N ARG A 406 1.66 1.25 -25.84
CA ARG A 406 1.97 0.46 -27.03
C ARG A 406 2.55 1.37 -28.10
N ILE A 407 3.73 1.04 -28.61
CA ILE A 407 4.41 1.80 -29.64
C ILE A 407 4.49 0.93 -30.90
N ASP A 408 3.97 1.45 -32.00
CA ASP A 408 4.08 0.81 -33.32
C ASP A 408 5.42 1.17 -33.99
N PRO A 409 6.35 0.22 -34.19
CA PRO A 409 7.67 0.50 -34.76
C PRO A 409 7.66 0.97 -36.21
N LYS A 410 6.55 0.80 -36.94
CA LYS A 410 6.47 1.21 -38.36
C LYS A 410 6.06 2.68 -38.49
N THR A 411 5.22 3.16 -37.59
CA THR A 411 4.65 4.52 -37.62
C THR A 411 5.24 5.44 -36.55
N ASN A 412 5.90 4.90 -35.53
CA ASN A 412 6.25 5.60 -34.28
C ASN A 412 5.02 6.20 -33.59
N SER A 413 3.84 5.61 -33.73
CA SER A 413 2.65 6.08 -33.02
C SER A 413 2.55 5.42 -31.65
N VAL A 414 2.33 6.23 -30.62
CA VAL A 414 2.09 5.80 -29.24
C VAL A 414 0.59 5.65 -29.00
N THR A 415 0.19 4.55 -28.35
CA THR A 415 -1.14 4.35 -27.80
C THR A 415 -1.03 4.24 -26.28
N HIS A 416 -1.52 5.24 -25.56
CA HIS A 416 -1.54 5.23 -24.10
C HIS A 416 -2.70 4.38 -23.59
N ILE A 417 -2.41 3.53 -22.62
CA ILE A 417 -3.31 2.57 -22.01
C ILE A 417 -3.34 2.87 -20.52
N HIS A 418 -4.49 3.33 -20.04
CA HIS A 418 -4.63 3.69 -18.64
C HIS A 418 -4.76 2.42 -17.78
N LEU A 419 -3.75 2.16 -16.95
CA LEU A 419 -3.72 1.10 -15.97
C LEU A 419 -3.25 1.69 -14.63
N PRO A 420 -3.93 1.42 -13.51
CA PRO A 420 -3.54 1.97 -12.21
C PRO A 420 -2.39 1.17 -11.59
N GLY A 421 -1.20 1.76 -11.46
CA GLY A 421 -0.07 1.22 -10.67
C GLY A 421 0.63 0.01 -11.32
N VAL A 422 1.27 0.24 -12.47
CA VAL A 422 2.01 -0.82 -13.20
C VAL A 422 3.51 -0.65 -13.01
N PHE A 423 4.23 -1.77 -12.89
CA PHE A 423 5.69 -1.74 -12.68
C PHE A 423 6.48 -2.51 -13.76
N HIS A 424 6.00 -3.68 -14.19
CA HIS A 424 6.71 -4.49 -15.19
C HIS A 424 5.83 -4.84 -16.38
N VAL A 425 6.47 -5.00 -17.55
CA VAL A 425 5.81 -5.45 -18.78
C VAL A 425 6.45 -6.70 -19.36
N ALA A 426 5.61 -7.55 -19.94
CA ALA A 426 6.02 -8.67 -20.77
C ALA A 426 5.21 -8.70 -22.07
N ALA A 427 5.73 -9.36 -23.10
CA ALA A 427 5.06 -9.47 -24.39
C ALA A 427 5.08 -10.91 -24.89
N GLY A 428 3.96 -11.34 -25.46
CA GLY A 428 3.85 -12.65 -26.09
C GLY A 428 2.43 -13.16 -26.20
N GLY A 429 2.23 -14.12 -27.11
CA GLY A 429 0.93 -14.71 -27.39
C GLY A 429 -0.03 -13.77 -28.13
N GLY A 430 0.48 -12.68 -28.71
CA GLY A 430 -0.30 -11.61 -29.35
C GLY A 430 -0.69 -10.48 -28.40
N PHE A 431 -0.24 -10.51 -27.13
CA PHE A 431 -0.66 -9.57 -26.09
C PHE A 431 0.52 -8.84 -25.46
N GLY A 432 0.24 -7.64 -24.95
CA GLY A 432 1.04 -7.00 -23.92
C GLY A 432 0.52 -7.44 -22.55
N TRP A 433 1.42 -7.60 -21.59
CA TRP A 433 1.12 -8.00 -20.23
C TRP A 433 1.71 -6.97 -19.28
N ALA A 434 0.98 -6.61 -18.24
CA ALA A 434 1.37 -5.60 -17.26
C ALA A 434 1.05 -6.10 -15.85
N SER A 435 2.01 -6.05 -14.93
CA SER A 435 1.81 -6.43 -13.53
C SER A 435 1.49 -5.22 -12.65
N ASP A 436 0.62 -5.44 -11.67
CA ASP A 436 0.35 -4.55 -10.54
C ASP A 436 0.63 -5.37 -9.27
N ASP A 437 1.83 -5.20 -8.75
CA ASP A 437 2.37 -5.88 -7.57
C ASP A 437 1.56 -5.59 -6.31
N ARG A 438 1.11 -4.34 -6.13
CA ARG A 438 0.32 -3.88 -4.99
C ARG A 438 -1.04 -4.52 -4.91
N LYS A 439 -1.64 -4.83 -6.06
CA LYS A 439 -2.88 -5.62 -6.12
C LYS A 439 -2.63 -7.12 -6.24
N GLY A 440 -1.44 -7.54 -6.65
CA GLY A 440 -1.11 -8.93 -6.94
C GLY A 440 -1.80 -9.45 -8.20
N VAL A 441 -1.96 -8.59 -9.21
CA VAL A 441 -2.67 -8.91 -10.46
C VAL A 441 -1.82 -8.67 -11.70
N VAL A 442 -2.19 -9.36 -12.78
CA VAL A 442 -1.64 -9.14 -14.12
C VAL A 442 -2.76 -8.83 -15.10
N TYR A 443 -2.57 -7.77 -15.86
CA TYR A 443 -3.43 -7.32 -16.95
C TYR A 443 -2.97 -7.89 -18.29
N GLN A 444 -3.90 -8.48 -19.03
CA GLN A 444 -3.72 -8.90 -20.42
C GLN A 444 -4.28 -7.85 -21.35
N VAL A 445 -3.45 -7.28 -22.21
CA VAL A 445 -3.79 -6.17 -23.09
C VAL A 445 -3.64 -6.58 -24.55
N ASP A 446 -4.69 -6.37 -25.35
CA ASP A 446 -4.64 -6.67 -26.79
C ASP A 446 -3.89 -5.61 -27.59
N GLN A 447 -3.64 -5.92 -28.88
CA GLN A 447 -2.96 -5.03 -29.81
C GLN A 447 -3.68 -3.69 -30.07
N SER A 448 -4.93 -3.53 -29.66
CA SER A 448 -5.67 -2.26 -29.75
C SER A 448 -5.49 -1.39 -28.49
N GLY A 449 -4.84 -1.92 -27.45
CA GLY A 449 -4.68 -1.26 -26.16
C GLY A 449 -5.85 -1.48 -25.21
N GLN A 450 -6.71 -2.48 -25.45
CA GLN A 450 -7.79 -2.81 -24.52
C GLN A 450 -7.36 -3.90 -23.53
N VAL A 451 -7.68 -3.69 -22.25
CA VAL A 451 -7.55 -4.72 -21.21
C VAL A 451 -8.60 -5.79 -21.46
N VAL A 452 -8.15 -6.97 -21.89
CA VAL A 452 -9.02 -8.11 -22.22
C VAL A 452 -9.35 -8.91 -20.95
N LYS A 453 -8.39 -9.02 -20.02
CA LYS A 453 -8.55 -9.81 -18.81
C LYS A 453 -7.59 -9.39 -17.70
N GLU A 454 -8.05 -9.60 -16.47
CA GLU A 454 -7.28 -9.45 -15.24
C GLU A 454 -7.17 -10.81 -14.54
N TYR A 455 -5.94 -11.15 -14.14
CA TYR A 455 -5.56 -12.38 -13.47
C TYR A 455 -5.03 -12.07 -12.07
N ASP A 456 -5.62 -12.69 -11.05
CA ASP A 456 -5.10 -12.66 -9.68
C ASP A 456 -4.01 -13.72 -9.56
N THR A 457 -2.75 -13.28 -9.58
CA THR A 457 -1.57 -14.15 -9.51
C THR A 457 -1.06 -14.30 -8.09
N GLY A 458 -1.30 -13.29 -7.25
CA GLY A 458 -0.92 -13.26 -5.84
C GLY A 458 -0.02 -12.05 -5.51
N PRO A 459 0.15 -11.75 -4.21
CA PRO A 459 0.86 -10.55 -3.75
C PRO A 459 2.32 -10.50 -4.22
N GLY A 460 2.80 -9.30 -4.56
CA GLY A 460 4.17 -9.10 -5.03
C GLY A 460 4.39 -9.58 -6.45
N ALA A 461 3.36 -9.48 -7.30
CA ALA A 461 3.41 -9.82 -8.73
C ALA A 461 4.38 -8.86 -9.46
N GLN A 462 5.67 -9.23 -9.50
CA GLN A 462 6.74 -8.31 -9.87
C GLN A 462 7.26 -8.64 -11.28
N ASP A 463 8.09 -9.69 -11.40
CA ASP A 463 8.78 -10.03 -12.63
C ASP A 463 7.95 -10.97 -13.52
N MET A 464 8.14 -10.88 -14.83
CA MET A 464 7.34 -11.62 -15.81
C MET A 464 8.15 -12.04 -17.04
N ALA A 465 7.96 -13.28 -17.48
CA ALA A 465 8.56 -13.79 -18.71
C ALA A 465 7.57 -14.65 -19.50
N PHE A 466 7.60 -14.52 -20.82
CA PHE A 466 6.72 -15.27 -21.71
C PHE A 466 7.48 -16.36 -22.45
N SER A 467 6.96 -17.59 -22.44
CA SER A 467 7.49 -18.70 -23.24
C SER A 467 6.41 -19.75 -23.49
N ASP A 468 6.46 -20.44 -24.63
CA ASP A 468 5.57 -21.56 -24.98
C ASP A 468 4.07 -21.29 -24.78
N GLY A 469 3.62 -20.08 -25.11
CA GLY A 469 2.21 -19.71 -24.95
C GLY A 469 1.77 -19.44 -23.50
N THR A 470 2.71 -19.42 -22.55
CA THR A 470 2.47 -19.20 -21.13
C THR A 470 3.21 -17.95 -20.66
N LEU A 471 2.49 -17.07 -19.97
CA LEU A 471 3.11 -15.99 -19.20
C LEU A 471 3.45 -16.52 -17.80
N TRP A 472 4.71 -16.43 -17.40
CA TRP A 472 5.18 -16.74 -16.06
C TRP A 472 5.34 -15.47 -15.24
N VAL A 473 4.85 -15.48 -14.00
CA VAL A 473 4.79 -14.31 -13.12
C VAL A 473 5.39 -14.69 -11.77
N SER A 474 6.39 -13.96 -11.27
CA SER A 474 6.88 -14.13 -9.90
C SER A 474 6.01 -13.34 -8.94
N ASN A 475 5.67 -13.96 -7.82
CA ASN A 475 4.99 -13.32 -6.70
C ASN A 475 5.94 -13.35 -5.49
N GLN A 476 6.76 -12.31 -5.36
CA GLN A 476 7.89 -12.25 -4.43
C GLN A 476 7.45 -12.43 -2.96
N ASP A 477 6.39 -11.72 -2.57
CA ASP A 477 5.88 -11.67 -1.19
C ASP A 477 5.47 -13.02 -0.62
N VAL A 478 4.93 -13.88 -1.48
CA VAL A 478 4.42 -15.21 -1.12
C VAL A 478 5.34 -16.33 -1.58
N GLY A 479 6.40 -16.01 -2.32
CA GLY A 479 7.38 -16.97 -2.82
C GLY A 479 6.79 -17.98 -3.79
N THR A 480 5.96 -17.51 -4.73
CA THR A 480 5.34 -18.35 -5.75
C THR A 480 5.67 -17.87 -7.17
N VAL A 481 5.52 -18.77 -8.13
CA VAL A 481 5.47 -18.42 -9.55
C VAL A 481 4.17 -18.95 -10.14
N VAL A 482 3.47 -18.12 -10.91
CA VAL A 482 2.22 -18.46 -11.59
C VAL A 482 2.44 -18.47 -13.10
N GLY A 483 2.08 -19.56 -13.76
CA GLY A 483 2.01 -19.67 -15.22
C GLY A 483 0.58 -19.48 -15.70
N ILE A 484 0.35 -18.54 -16.62
CA ILE A 484 -0.94 -18.21 -17.23
C ILE A 484 -0.88 -18.61 -18.70
N ASP A 485 -1.68 -19.59 -19.10
CA ASP A 485 -1.85 -19.91 -20.52
C ASP A 485 -2.51 -18.73 -21.25
N ALA A 486 -1.83 -18.17 -22.25
CA ALA A 486 -2.22 -16.91 -22.88
C ALA A 486 -3.58 -16.94 -23.60
N VAL A 487 -4.03 -18.15 -23.99
CA VAL A 487 -5.25 -18.35 -24.78
C VAL A 487 -6.43 -18.73 -23.91
N THR A 488 -6.25 -19.71 -23.02
CA THR A 488 -7.29 -20.26 -22.16
C THR A 488 -7.40 -19.49 -20.84
N GLY A 489 -6.32 -18.84 -20.42
CA GLY A 489 -6.18 -18.22 -19.10
C GLY A 489 -6.17 -19.23 -17.96
N HIS A 490 -5.87 -20.50 -18.23
CA HIS A 490 -5.66 -21.50 -17.21
C HIS A 490 -4.36 -21.19 -16.44
N MET A 491 -4.43 -21.22 -15.10
CA MET A 491 -3.29 -20.90 -14.25
C MET A 491 -2.72 -22.15 -13.56
N ILE A 492 -1.39 -22.20 -13.46
CA ILE A 492 -0.64 -23.17 -12.66
C ILE A 492 0.27 -22.42 -11.68
N THR A 493 0.38 -22.89 -10.45
CA THR A 493 1.15 -22.21 -9.40
C THR A 493 2.19 -23.14 -8.79
N TYR A 494 3.42 -22.66 -8.67
CA TYR A 494 4.51 -23.32 -7.97
C TYR A 494 4.91 -22.49 -6.75
N ARG A 495 5.17 -23.17 -5.62
CA ARG A 495 5.58 -22.52 -4.37
C ARG A 495 6.99 -22.95 -4.01
N PHE A 496 7.84 -21.97 -3.73
CA PHE A 496 9.25 -22.18 -3.45
C PHE A 496 9.60 -22.06 -1.97
N GLY A 497 8.79 -21.33 -1.19
CA GLY A 497 9.05 -21.08 0.24
C GLY A 497 10.17 -20.05 0.49
N HIS A 498 10.60 -19.38 -0.57
CA HIS A 498 11.62 -18.33 -0.61
C HIS A 498 11.08 -17.16 -1.43
N PRO A 499 11.51 -15.90 -1.18
CA PRO A 499 11.21 -14.79 -2.09
C PRO A 499 11.68 -15.13 -3.51
N THR A 500 10.85 -14.83 -4.51
CA THR A 500 11.16 -15.06 -5.93
C THR A 500 11.66 -13.75 -6.54
N VAL A 501 12.99 -13.61 -6.63
CA VAL A 501 13.67 -12.34 -6.95
C VAL A 501 13.59 -11.99 -8.44
N ALA A 502 13.83 -12.96 -9.31
CA ALA A 502 13.77 -12.79 -10.75
C ALA A 502 13.41 -14.12 -11.42
N LEU A 503 12.92 -14.06 -12.65
CA LEU A 503 12.58 -15.25 -13.42
C LEU A 503 12.93 -15.11 -14.91
N ALA A 504 13.27 -16.22 -15.55
CA ALA A 504 13.39 -16.29 -17.00
C ALA A 504 12.73 -17.57 -17.51
N ALA A 505 12.06 -17.48 -18.66
CA ALA A 505 11.34 -18.59 -19.24
C ALA A 505 11.92 -18.99 -20.61
N GLY A 506 12.25 -20.28 -20.76
CA GLY A 506 12.63 -20.89 -22.03
C GLY A 506 11.64 -21.98 -22.45
N PRO A 507 11.83 -22.67 -23.59
CA PRO A 507 10.94 -23.73 -24.01
C PRO A 507 10.96 -24.92 -23.04
N GLY A 508 9.83 -25.15 -22.35
CA GLY A 508 9.62 -26.21 -21.37
C GLY A 508 10.37 -26.07 -20.03
N VAL A 509 11.13 -24.99 -19.82
CA VAL A 509 11.98 -24.78 -18.63
C VAL A 509 11.81 -23.37 -18.08
N LEU A 510 11.90 -23.25 -16.76
CA LEU A 510 11.85 -21.97 -16.05
C LEU A 510 13.06 -21.87 -15.13
N LEU A 511 13.78 -20.75 -15.19
CA LEU A 511 14.75 -20.37 -14.18
C LEU A 511 14.09 -19.39 -13.20
N VAL A 512 14.28 -19.64 -11.91
CA VAL A 512 13.80 -18.79 -10.82
C VAL A 512 14.96 -18.53 -9.87
N ILE A 513 15.21 -17.26 -9.57
CA ILE A 513 16.20 -16.85 -8.57
C ILE A 513 15.50 -16.74 -7.22
N LEU A 514 15.90 -17.57 -6.27
CA LEU A 514 15.30 -17.65 -4.94
C LEU A 514 16.14 -16.89 -3.91
N GLY A 515 15.53 -15.90 -3.25
CA GLY A 515 16.14 -15.12 -2.19
C GLY A 515 16.38 -15.93 -0.91
N GLN A 516 17.13 -15.35 0.02
CA GLN A 516 17.41 -15.99 1.31
C GLN A 516 16.20 -16.01 2.24
N GLY A 517 16.11 -17.06 3.05
CA GLY A 517 15.06 -17.21 4.07
C GLY A 517 13.65 -17.35 3.48
N GLN A 518 12.65 -17.11 4.30
CA GLN A 518 11.24 -17.29 3.92
C GLN A 518 10.69 -16.07 3.17
N SER A 519 9.61 -16.26 2.42
CA SER A 519 8.86 -15.15 1.80
C SER A 519 8.30 -14.18 2.86
N TYR A 520 8.01 -12.95 2.46
CA TYR A 520 7.62 -11.86 3.38
C TYR A 520 6.37 -12.23 4.17
N GLU A 521 5.35 -12.73 3.48
CA GLU A 521 4.09 -13.16 4.09
C GLU A 521 4.30 -14.38 5.02
N ASP A 522 5.18 -15.33 4.65
CA ASP A 522 5.48 -16.49 5.49
C ASP A 522 6.22 -16.09 6.79
N ARG A 523 7.09 -15.08 6.74
CA ARG A 523 7.76 -14.52 7.93
C ARG A 523 6.75 -13.91 8.90
N ILE A 524 5.80 -13.13 8.37
CA ILE A 524 4.74 -12.47 9.16
C ILE A 524 3.76 -13.51 9.73
N ASP A 525 3.39 -14.52 8.94
CA ASP A 525 2.44 -15.56 9.34
C ASP A 525 2.98 -16.52 10.40
N GLN A 526 4.30 -16.65 10.50
CA GLN A 526 4.95 -17.47 11.54
C GLN A 526 5.10 -16.77 12.88
N LEU A 527 4.79 -15.47 12.97
CA LEU A 527 4.78 -14.77 14.25
C LEU A 527 3.72 -15.37 15.17
N THR A 528 4.12 -15.69 16.41
CA THR A 528 3.26 -16.32 17.42
C THR A 528 3.09 -15.42 18.64
N GLY A 529 1.97 -15.58 19.36
CA GLY A 529 1.69 -14.83 20.59
C GLY A 529 0.69 -13.71 20.34
N LYS A 530 0.80 -12.63 21.12
CA LYS A 530 0.03 -11.39 20.93
C LYS A 530 0.64 -10.59 19.79
N VAL A 531 0.26 -10.95 18.57
CA VAL A 531 0.73 -10.30 17.34
C VAL A 531 -0.37 -9.40 16.77
N VAL A 532 0.03 -8.20 16.38
CA VAL A 532 -0.79 -7.29 15.57
C VAL A 532 -0.16 -7.14 14.19
N LYS A 533 -0.97 -7.30 13.14
CA LYS A 533 -0.55 -7.15 11.74
C LYS A 533 -1.27 -5.96 11.09
N LEU A 534 -0.54 -4.94 10.66
CA LEU A 534 -1.08 -3.74 10.04
C LEU A 534 -0.58 -3.58 8.60
N LEU A 535 -1.49 -3.22 7.71
CA LEU A 535 -1.19 -2.73 6.37
C LEU A 535 -1.12 -1.21 6.46
N VAL A 536 -0.03 -0.60 5.99
CA VAL A 536 0.16 0.85 6.11
C VAL A 536 0.66 1.46 4.81
N ASP A 537 0.54 2.78 4.68
CA ASP A 537 1.30 3.58 3.72
C ASP A 537 2.28 4.49 4.48
N GLY A 538 3.57 4.50 4.14
CA GLY A 538 4.48 5.20 5.04
C GLY A 538 5.92 5.42 4.62
N GLN A 539 6.51 4.52 3.83
CA GLN A 539 7.95 4.34 3.64
C GLN A 539 8.63 4.10 5.00
N PHE A 540 9.10 2.87 5.23
CA PHE A 540 9.80 2.50 6.46
C PHE A 540 11.29 2.75 6.37
N HIS A 541 11.82 2.91 5.16
CA HIS A 541 13.23 3.09 4.90
C HIS A 541 13.60 4.59 4.80
N PRO A 542 14.73 5.02 5.38
CA PRO A 542 15.73 4.24 6.14
C PRO A 542 15.32 4.06 7.61
N ALA A 543 15.76 2.95 8.23
CA ALA A 543 15.59 2.69 9.66
C ALA A 543 16.62 3.42 10.56
N ASP A 544 17.30 4.44 10.03
CA ASP A 544 18.28 5.24 10.76
C ASP A 544 17.68 6.58 11.18
N PRO A 545 17.56 6.85 12.49
CA PRO A 545 16.98 8.09 12.99
C PRO A 545 17.61 9.36 12.42
N ALA A 546 18.91 9.38 12.12
CA ALA A 546 19.53 10.60 11.62
C ALA A 546 19.08 11.01 10.21
N VAL A 547 18.43 10.12 9.45
CA VAL A 547 18.02 10.33 8.05
C VAL A 547 16.60 9.86 7.72
N ALA A 548 15.92 9.19 8.65
CA ALA A 548 14.57 8.68 8.48
C ALA A 548 13.57 9.77 8.09
N ARG A 549 12.84 9.55 7.00
CA ARG A 549 11.80 10.46 6.52
C ARG A 549 10.54 9.67 6.25
N GLY A 550 9.41 10.37 6.20
CA GLY A 550 8.14 9.74 5.90
C GLY A 550 7.39 9.28 7.16
N ARG A 551 6.12 8.96 6.96
CA ARG A 551 5.19 8.69 8.06
C ARG A 551 5.46 7.31 8.67
N GLY A 552 5.75 6.32 7.84
CA GLY A 552 6.02 4.94 8.27
C GLY A 552 7.26 4.88 9.15
N ALA A 553 8.35 5.49 8.71
CA ALA A 553 9.59 5.58 9.47
C ALA A 553 9.37 6.25 10.84
N PHE A 554 8.75 7.43 10.89
CA PHE A 554 8.48 8.10 12.17
C PHE A 554 7.53 7.32 13.09
N GLN A 555 6.58 6.58 12.53
CA GLN A 555 5.70 5.69 13.31
C GLN A 555 6.50 4.54 13.94
N VAL A 556 7.43 3.93 13.20
CA VAL A 556 8.35 2.91 13.72
C VAL A 556 9.26 3.52 14.78
N GLU A 557 9.86 4.67 14.52
CA GLU A 557 10.78 5.34 15.44
C GLU A 557 10.13 5.75 16.75
N TYR A 558 8.89 6.23 16.70
CA TYR A 558 8.14 6.52 17.91
C TYR A 558 8.02 5.27 18.81
N ALA A 559 7.97 4.06 18.24
CA ALA A 559 7.93 2.81 18.98
C ALA A 559 9.31 2.25 19.37
N THR A 560 10.37 2.64 18.66
CA THR A 560 11.72 2.13 18.87
C THR A 560 12.67 3.09 19.59
N CYS A 561 12.25 4.33 19.82
CA CYS A 561 13.05 5.36 20.45
C CYS A 561 12.58 5.72 21.86
N ALA A 562 13.53 5.97 22.76
CA ALA A 562 13.31 6.65 24.02
C ALA A 562 14.09 7.98 24.05
N ASN A 563 13.40 9.08 23.74
CA ASN A 563 14.02 10.41 23.72
C ASN A 563 14.21 10.97 25.14
N LEU A 564 14.97 12.07 25.27
CA LEU A 564 15.05 12.83 26.52
C LEU A 564 13.63 13.21 27.00
N LEU A 565 12.83 13.72 26.07
CA LEU A 565 11.43 14.06 26.25
C LEU A 565 10.62 13.35 25.18
N ASN A 566 9.41 12.94 25.51
CA ASN A 566 8.50 12.28 24.59
C ASN A 566 7.07 12.76 24.80
N TYR A 567 6.25 12.59 23.77
CA TYR A 567 4.80 12.71 23.87
C TYR A 567 4.25 11.41 24.46
N PRO A 568 3.39 11.43 25.49
CA PRO A 568 2.88 10.21 26.09
C PRO A 568 2.00 9.40 25.12
N ASP A 569 2.00 8.07 25.31
CA ASP A 569 1.15 7.10 24.60
C ASP A 569 -0.33 7.21 25.05
N ALA A 570 -0.93 8.39 24.87
CA ALA A 570 -2.24 8.81 25.36
C ALA A 570 -2.97 9.67 24.31
N PRO A 571 -4.32 9.73 24.32
CA PRO A 571 -5.05 10.61 23.42
C PRO A 571 -4.78 12.09 23.71
N ALA A 572 -5.02 12.95 22.72
CA ALA A 572 -5.05 14.40 22.93
C ALA A 572 -6.12 14.78 23.99
N PRO A 573 -5.87 15.82 24.81
CA PRO A 573 -4.70 16.72 24.76
C PRO A 573 -3.46 16.19 25.48
N ASP A 574 -3.56 15.14 26.30
CA ASP A 574 -2.47 14.71 27.18
C ASP A 574 -1.29 14.12 26.41
N GLY A 575 -1.54 13.28 25.40
CA GLY A 575 -0.49 12.75 24.52
C GLY A 575 0.06 13.74 23.51
N TRP A 576 -0.38 15.00 23.55
CA TRP A 576 0.13 16.09 22.70
C TRP A 576 0.90 17.13 23.53
N GLN A 577 1.18 16.81 24.79
CA GLN A 577 2.00 17.61 25.69
C GLN A 577 3.29 16.86 25.99
N LEU A 578 4.41 17.57 25.83
CA LEU A 578 5.73 16.98 26.00
C LEU A 578 6.00 16.63 27.48
N GLN A 579 6.51 15.43 27.74
CA GLN A 579 6.85 14.93 29.07
C GLN A 579 8.26 14.31 29.10
N PRO A 580 8.90 14.22 30.29
CA PRO A 580 10.16 13.51 30.42
C PRO A 580 10.01 12.00 30.16
N GLU A 581 10.90 11.42 29.35
CA GLU A 581 11.03 9.96 29.20
C GLU A 581 12.37 9.48 29.78
N VAL A 582 13.46 9.65 29.04
CA VAL A 582 14.80 9.32 29.55
C VAL A 582 15.29 10.40 30.50
N ALA A 583 14.85 11.65 30.34
CA ALA A 583 15.08 12.68 31.34
C ALA A 583 14.30 12.39 32.63
N ALA A 584 14.90 12.73 33.77
CA ALA A 584 14.29 12.57 35.08
C ALA A 584 13.08 13.52 35.26
N VAL A 585 13.22 14.74 34.76
CA VAL A 585 12.24 15.83 34.83
C VAL A 585 12.41 16.73 33.60
N MET A 586 11.50 17.68 33.41
CA MET A 586 11.70 18.75 32.42
C MET A 586 13.01 19.51 32.72
N PRO A 587 13.73 19.99 31.69
CA PRO A 587 15.06 20.55 31.88
C PRO A 587 15.03 21.85 32.69
N GLU A 588 16.11 22.08 33.44
CA GLU A 588 16.38 23.38 34.03
C GLU A 588 16.78 24.36 32.92
N VAL A 589 16.04 25.46 32.79
CA VAL A 589 16.33 26.50 31.79
C VAL A 589 17.03 27.68 32.46
N SER A 590 18.15 28.14 31.90
CA SER A 590 18.89 29.29 32.39
C SER A 590 18.05 30.59 32.35
N PRO A 591 18.34 31.59 33.19
CA PRO A 591 17.58 32.85 33.21
C PRO A 591 17.54 33.62 31.88
N ASP A 592 18.56 33.45 31.04
CA ASP A 592 18.62 34.04 29.71
C ASP A 592 17.88 33.21 28.64
N GLY A 593 17.32 32.06 29.01
CA GLY A 593 16.56 31.17 28.12
C GLY A 593 17.41 30.42 27.10
N LYS A 594 18.74 30.38 27.26
CA LYS A 594 19.64 29.80 26.26
C LYS A 594 20.17 28.41 26.59
N THR A 595 20.22 28.03 27.86
CA THR A 595 20.81 26.76 28.28
C THR A 595 19.78 25.88 28.95
N TYR A 596 19.65 24.65 28.46
CA TYR A 596 18.76 23.61 28.95
C TYR A 596 19.60 22.50 29.58
N THR A 597 19.32 22.14 30.83
CA THR A 597 20.05 21.07 31.52
C THR A 597 19.12 19.93 31.91
N PHE A 598 19.38 18.76 31.35
CA PHE A 598 18.67 17.52 31.59
C PHE A 598 19.46 16.66 32.59
N THR A 599 18.72 15.93 33.44
CA THR A 599 19.27 14.83 34.23
C THR A 599 18.79 13.53 33.59
N VAL A 600 19.71 12.71 33.10
CA VAL A 600 19.44 11.46 32.37
C VAL A 600 19.28 10.31 33.36
N ARG A 601 18.19 9.54 33.26
CA ARG A 601 17.93 8.38 34.11
C ARG A 601 18.86 7.22 33.76
N THR A 602 19.26 6.46 34.76
CA THR A 602 19.89 5.15 34.57
C THR A 602 18.84 4.08 34.26
N GLY A 603 19.22 3.01 33.56
CA GLY A 603 18.39 1.83 33.34
C GLY A 603 17.84 1.67 31.92
N PHE A 604 18.06 2.65 31.04
CA PHE A 604 17.81 2.53 29.61
C PHE A 604 19.03 1.93 28.91
N ARG A 605 18.78 0.99 28.01
CA ARG A 605 19.81 0.22 27.31
C ARG A 605 19.33 -0.13 25.90
N PHE A 606 20.25 -0.09 24.95
CA PHE A 606 19.97 -0.45 23.56
C PHE A 606 19.58 -1.92 23.43
N SER A 607 18.75 -2.20 22.43
CA SER A 607 18.36 -3.54 22.04
C SER A 607 19.58 -4.39 21.62
N PRO A 608 19.42 -5.72 21.50
CA PRO A 608 20.42 -6.56 20.86
C PRO A 608 20.79 -6.04 19.45
N PRO A 609 22.09 -6.15 19.07
CA PRO A 609 23.13 -6.92 19.73
C PRO A 609 23.99 -6.03 20.65
N SER A 610 23.72 -4.73 20.72
CA SER A 610 24.57 -3.74 21.38
C SER A 610 24.46 -3.90 22.89
N GLY A 611 23.26 -3.75 23.45
CA GLY A 611 23.08 -3.76 24.90
C GLY A 611 23.82 -2.65 25.64
N GLN A 612 24.38 -1.65 24.95
CA GLN A 612 25.06 -0.52 25.56
C GLN A 612 24.07 0.32 26.41
N ASP A 613 24.57 0.93 27.49
CA ASP A 613 23.78 1.84 28.33
C ASP A 613 23.51 3.16 27.62
N VAL A 614 22.29 3.69 27.77
CA VAL A 614 21.93 5.04 27.30
C VAL A 614 22.29 6.06 28.39
N THR A 615 23.14 7.02 28.03
CA THR A 615 23.76 7.98 28.95
C THR A 615 23.68 9.41 28.40
N ALA A 616 24.09 10.41 29.20
CA ALA A 616 24.20 11.79 28.71
C ALA A 616 25.18 11.90 27.53
N GLU A 617 26.29 11.14 27.56
CA GLU A 617 27.27 11.05 26.49
C GLU A 617 26.68 10.45 25.22
N THR A 618 25.78 9.47 25.34
CA THR A 618 25.05 8.87 24.21
C THR A 618 24.22 9.92 23.46
N PHE A 619 23.52 10.79 24.18
CA PHE A 619 22.76 11.89 23.57
C PHE A 619 23.66 12.93 22.91
N VAL A 620 24.80 13.30 23.51
CA VAL A 620 25.78 14.19 22.86
C VAL A 620 26.21 13.60 21.53
N PHE A 621 26.64 12.34 21.53
CA PHE A 621 27.08 11.64 20.32
C PHE A 621 26.00 11.63 19.23
N SER A 622 24.76 11.28 19.60
CA SER A 622 23.67 11.10 18.65
C SER A 622 23.21 12.43 18.05
N ILE A 623 23.16 13.50 18.84
CA ILE A 623 22.86 14.86 18.35
C ILE A 623 23.99 15.35 17.42
N GLU A 624 25.26 15.14 17.79
CA GLU A 624 26.38 15.49 16.89
C GLU A 624 26.33 14.70 15.58
N ARG A 625 25.97 13.42 15.63
CA ARG A 625 25.80 12.58 14.45
C ARG A 625 24.69 13.11 13.54
N ALA A 626 23.50 13.39 14.08
CA ALA A 626 22.36 13.93 13.33
C ALA A 626 22.62 15.33 12.73
N LEU A 627 23.59 16.08 13.27
CA LEU A 627 24.00 17.40 12.79
C LEU A 627 25.26 17.36 11.90
N SER A 628 25.85 16.19 11.69
CA SER A 628 27.12 16.04 10.98
C SER A 628 26.94 16.20 9.47
N ALA A 629 27.84 16.96 8.83
CA ALA A 629 27.93 17.04 7.37
C ALA A 629 28.43 15.73 6.71
N LYS A 630 28.78 14.71 7.51
CA LYS A 630 29.12 13.35 7.04
C LYS A 630 27.91 12.43 6.90
N VAL A 631 26.74 12.90 7.32
CA VAL A 631 25.47 12.19 7.12
C VAL A 631 24.82 12.82 5.89
N ASP A 632 24.64 12.04 4.84
CA ASP A 632 24.06 12.53 3.60
C ASP A 632 22.59 12.92 3.81
N ASP A 633 22.21 14.07 3.25
CA ASP A 633 20.86 14.66 3.36
C ASP A 633 20.28 14.68 4.79
N ALA A 634 21.14 14.94 5.79
CA ALA A 634 20.73 15.00 7.18
C ALA A 634 19.73 16.16 7.43
N PRO A 635 18.50 15.89 7.91
CA PRO A 635 17.52 16.91 8.26
C PRO A 635 17.81 17.59 9.61
N GLY A 636 18.63 16.97 10.48
CA GLY A 636 18.93 17.49 11.82
C GLY A 636 19.30 18.99 11.88
N PRO A 637 20.16 19.53 10.99
CA PRO A 637 20.53 20.95 10.98
C PRO A 637 19.35 21.91 10.75
N GLN A 638 18.29 21.48 10.05
CA GLN A 638 17.05 22.26 9.90
C GLN A 638 16.36 22.45 11.26
N PHE A 639 16.45 21.45 12.14
CA PHE A 639 15.75 21.43 13.41
C PHE A 639 16.59 21.90 14.59
N LEU A 640 17.92 21.69 14.63
CA LEU A 640 18.77 22.08 15.77
C LEU A 640 20.02 22.91 15.39
N GLY A 641 20.00 23.59 14.24
CA GLY A 641 21.09 24.47 13.79
C GLY A 641 21.35 25.72 14.66
N ASP A 642 20.54 25.95 15.70
CA ASP A 642 20.70 27.06 16.65
C ASP A 642 21.51 26.70 17.91
N ILE A 643 22.10 25.50 17.99
CA ILE A 643 23.03 25.11 19.06
C ILE A 643 24.37 25.84 18.92
N ALA A 644 24.93 26.33 20.03
CA ALA A 644 26.19 27.06 20.03
C ALA A 644 27.36 26.19 19.50
N GLY A 645 28.01 26.65 18.43
CA GLY A 645 29.15 25.96 17.82
C GLY A 645 28.79 24.88 16.80
N GLU A 646 27.49 24.65 16.54
CA GLU A 646 27.00 23.69 15.55
C GLU A 646 27.53 23.98 14.14
N GLN A 647 27.42 25.23 13.66
CA GLN A 647 27.92 25.61 12.33
C GLN A 647 29.43 25.37 12.20
N ALA A 648 30.21 25.62 13.26
CA ALA A 648 31.66 25.38 13.24
C ALA A 648 31.99 23.89 13.15
N PHE A 649 31.18 23.04 13.78
CA PHE A 649 31.29 21.59 13.65
C PHE A 649 30.96 21.12 12.23
N ARG A 650 29.84 21.57 11.65
CA ARG A 650 29.46 21.25 10.25
C ARG A 650 30.48 21.72 9.22
N ASP A 651 31.05 22.91 9.42
CA ASP A 651 32.10 23.46 8.56
C ASP A 651 33.45 22.71 8.69
N GLY A 652 33.54 21.68 9.55
CA GLY A 652 34.78 20.96 9.84
C GLY A 652 35.82 21.76 10.63
N LYS A 653 35.44 22.92 11.19
CA LYS A 653 36.31 23.81 11.98
C LYS A 653 36.40 23.41 13.45
N ALA A 654 35.47 22.60 13.94
CA ALA A 654 35.46 22.03 15.29
C ALA A 654 35.20 20.52 15.22
N ARG A 655 35.79 19.75 16.15
CA ARG A 655 35.57 18.30 16.23
C ARG A 655 34.27 17.91 16.91
N ASN A 656 33.79 18.74 17.83
CA ASN A 656 32.61 18.55 18.66
C ASN A 656 31.81 19.87 18.70
N ILE A 657 30.52 19.80 19.03
CA ILE A 657 29.65 20.97 19.18
C ILE A 657 29.82 21.56 20.58
N SER A 658 30.35 22.79 20.68
CA SER A 658 30.67 23.41 21.97
C SER A 658 29.48 23.63 22.91
N GLY A 659 28.27 23.70 22.35
CA GLY A 659 27.01 23.86 23.07
C GLY A 659 26.48 22.56 23.68
N LEU A 660 27.09 21.41 23.41
CA LEU A 660 26.71 20.12 23.98
C LEU A 660 27.72 19.69 25.03
N ARG A 661 27.25 19.36 26.24
CA ARG A 661 28.12 18.92 27.33
C ARG A 661 27.47 17.88 28.21
N ALA A 662 28.09 16.69 28.30
CA ALA A 662 27.75 15.66 29.28
C ALA A 662 28.75 15.68 30.45
N VAL A 663 28.23 15.60 31.68
CA VAL A 663 29.02 15.40 32.91
C VAL A 663 28.24 14.47 33.83
N GLY A 664 28.62 13.19 33.85
CA GLY A 664 27.88 12.18 34.61
C GLY A 664 26.49 11.97 34.02
N ASP A 665 25.45 12.11 34.83
CA ASP A 665 24.06 12.02 34.38
C ASP A 665 23.51 13.35 33.82
N ARG A 666 24.30 14.44 33.83
CA ARG A 666 23.85 15.75 33.38
C ARG A 666 24.24 16.03 31.93
N LEU A 667 23.24 16.32 31.11
CA LEU A 667 23.40 16.84 29.75
C LEU A 667 23.00 18.31 29.71
N SER A 668 23.90 19.19 29.27
CA SER A 668 23.63 20.61 29.06
C SER A 668 23.69 20.94 27.57
N ILE A 669 22.67 21.65 27.07
CA ILE A 669 22.55 22.12 25.69
C ILE A 669 22.41 23.65 25.70
N SER A 670 23.35 24.35 25.07
CA SER A 670 23.37 25.82 24.97
C SER A 670 23.09 26.29 23.55
N LEU A 671 22.12 27.19 23.41
CA LEU A 671 21.69 27.81 22.15
C LEU A 671 22.36 29.17 21.92
N VAL A 672 22.44 29.60 20.66
CA VAL A 672 22.94 30.94 20.30
C VAL A 672 21.99 32.06 20.74
N LYS A 673 20.68 31.77 20.75
CA LYS A 673 19.59 32.66 21.16
C LYS A 673 18.49 31.87 21.87
N PRO A 674 17.63 32.51 22.68
CA PRO A 674 16.49 31.83 23.29
C PRO A 674 15.55 31.28 22.21
N SER A 675 14.99 30.10 22.44
CA SER A 675 14.07 29.46 21.50
C SER A 675 12.91 28.80 22.23
N ALA A 676 11.70 29.32 22.03
CA ALA A 676 10.51 28.91 22.77
C ALA A 676 9.99 27.50 22.39
N ASN A 677 10.44 26.95 21.25
CA ASN A 677 10.03 25.65 20.71
C ASN A 677 11.20 24.65 20.61
N PHE A 678 12.30 24.90 21.31
CA PHE A 678 13.48 24.05 21.28
C PHE A 678 13.20 22.63 21.78
N LEU A 679 12.36 22.47 22.81
CA LEU A 679 12.10 21.15 23.40
C LEU A 679 11.26 20.28 22.47
N GLU A 680 10.31 20.87 21.74
CA GLU A 680 9.50 20.20 20.72
C GLU A 680 10.36 19.74 19.54
N ARG A 681 11.31 20.58 19.06
CA ARG A 681 12.28 20.20 18.03
C ARG A 681 13.24 19.10 18.50
N LEU A 682 13.73 19.19 19.74
CA LEU A 682 14.62 18.19 20.33
C LEU A 682 13.95 16.83 20.53
N ALA A 683 12.64 16.80 20.73
CA ALA A 683 11.86 15.57 20.90
C ALA A 683 11.56 14.84 19.59
N MET A 684 11.98 15.39 18.45
CA MET A 684 11.81 14.73 17.15
C MET A 684 12.62 13.44 17.06
N PRO A 685 12.14 12.45 16.27
CA PRO A 685 12.85 11.18 16.10
C PRO A 685 14.29 11.29 15.59
N PHE A 686 14.62 12.36 14.86
CA PHE A 686 15.99 12.63 14.39
C PHE A 686 17.08 12.60 15.47
N PHE A 687 16.71 12.86 16.72
CA PHE A 687 17.63 12.96 17.86
C PHE A 687 17.55 11.77 18.80
N CYS A 688 16.90 10.69 18.37
CA CYS A 688 16.90 9.42 19.05
C CYS A 688 18.34 8.94 19.28
N PRO A 689 18.66 8.49 20.51
CA PRO A 689 20.00 8.05 20.78
C PRO A 689 20.29 6.78 19.99
N VAL A 690 21.54 6.64 19.54
CA VAL A 690 22.07 5.43 18.89
C VAL A 690 23.34 4.98 19.62
N PRO A 691 23.78 3.72 19.50
CA PRO A 691 25.03 3.26 20.07
C PRO A 691 26.22 4.14 19.65
N THR A 692 27.15 4.43 20.56
CA THR A 692 28.23 5.41 20.32
C THR A 692 29.28 4.97 19.30
N ASP A 693 29.21 3.72 18.84
CA ASP A 693 30.01 3.14 17.76
C ASP A 693 29.28 3.14 16.41
N THR A 694 28.06 3.68 16.35
CA THR A 694 27.27 3.81 15.12
C THR A 694 27.97 4.77 14.13
N PRO A 695 28.33 4.34 12.92
CA PRO A 695 29.03 5.21 11.97
C PRO A 695 28.13 6.38 11.51
N PRO A 696 28.69 7.54 11.15
CA PRO A 696 27.97 8.53 10.36
C PRO A 696 27.68 7.89 8.99
N ALA A 697 26.41 7.74 8.61
CA ALA A 697 26.04 7.09 7.35
C ALA A 697 26.51 7.95 6.16
N SER A 698 27.49 7.47 5.40
CA SER A 698 28.09 8.19 4.25
C SER A 698 27.84 7.52 2.90
N ASP A 699 27.09 6.43 2.88
CA ASP A 699 26.88 5.66 1.66
C ASP A 699 25.40 5.73 1.34
N SER A 700 25.10 6.52 0.31
CA SER A 700 23.82 6.64 -0.37
C SER A 700 23.05 5.32 -0.37
N PHE A 701 21.81 5.42 0.10
CA PHE A 701 20.69 4.52 -0.16
C PHE A 701 20.91 3.56 -1.33
N GLY A 702 21.03 2.26 -1.01
CA GLY A 702 21.07 1.15 -1.97
C GLY A 702 22.47 0.84 -2.51
N SER A 703 23.12 -0.21 -1.97
CA SER A 703 24.05 -1.13 -2.69
C SER A 703 25.15 -1.75 -1.82
N VAL A 704 25.31 -1.37 -0.54
CA VAL A 704 26.21 -2.10 0.35
C VAL A 704 25.42 -2.80 1.44
N GLU A 705 24.98 -4.02 1.11
CA GLU A 705 24.74 -5.09 2.06
C GLU A 705 25.92 -5.14 3.04
N ARG A 706 25.82 -4.50 4.20
CA ARG A 706 26.61 -4.93 5.35
C ARG A 706 26.02 -6.25 5.81
N ASP A 707 26.44 -7.33 5.15
CA ASP A 707 26.29 -8.69 5.64
C ASP A 707 27.06 -8.80 6.96
N LEU A 708 26.35 -8.62 8.07
CA LEU A 708 26.85 -8.94 9.42
C LEU A 708 26.74 -10.44 9.73
N GLY A 709 26.59 -11.29 8.72
CA GLY A 709 26.69 -12.75 8.83
C GLY A 709 25.40 -13.46 9.24
N ASN A 710 24.24 -12.81 9.08
CA ASN A 710 22.92 -13.37 9.36
C ASN A 710 22.07 -13.62 8.09
N GLY A 711 22.57 -13.28 6.90
CA GLY A 711 21.94 -13.62 5.62
C GLY A 711 20.57 -12.96 5.36
N ASN A 712 20.23 -11.89 6.07
CA ASN A 712 19.00 -11.11 5.91
C ASN A 712 19.33 -9.60 6.06
N GLY A 713 19.39 -8.87 4.94
CA GLY A 713 19.34 -7.39 4.88
C GLY A 713 20.43 -6.61 5.66
N PRO A 714 20.46 -5.27 5.50
CA PRO A 714 21.30 -4.42 6.36
C PRO A 714 20.82 -4.51 7.82
N TYR A 715 21.74 -4.37 8.77
CA TYR A 715 21.40 -4.41 10.20
C TYR A 715 20.64 -3.14 10.64
N ALA A 716 19.44 -3.28 11.21
CA ALA A 716 18.72 -2.14 11.79
C ALA A 716 19.46 -1.58 13.02
N ILE A 717 19.55 -0.26 13.16
CA ILE A 717 20.29 0.36 14.28
C ILE A 717 19.68 -0.07 15.62
N PRO A 718 20.48 -0.60 16.58
CA PRO A 718 19.98 -0.96 17.90
C PRO A 718 19.28 0.22 18.56
N SER A 719 18.04 0.00 18.98
CA SER A 719 17.14 1.06 19.46
C SER A 719 16.95 0.97 20.98
N ASP A 720 16.58 2.06 21.64
CA ASP A 720 16.49 2.14 23.10
C ASP A 720 15.06 2.25 23.65
N GLY A 721 14.06 2.31 22.78
CA GLY A 721 12.65 2.39 23.09
C GLY A 721 12.00 1.06 23.48
N PRO A 722 10.65 1.04 23.65
CA PRO A 722 9.91 -0.14 24.10
C PRO A 722 9.94 -1.32 23.13
N TYR A 723 10.10 -1.06 21.83
CA TYR A 723 10.32 -2.06 20.80
C TYR A 723 11.64 -1.82 20.07
N TYR A 724 12.07 -2.77 19.24
CA TYR A 724 13.17 -2.61 18.29
C TYR A 724 12.81 -3.30 16.97
N VAL A 725 13.43 -2.87 15.88
CA VAL A 725 13.30 -3.51 14.57
C VAL A 725 14.02 -4.86 14.61
N ALA A 726 13.26 -5.94 14.57
CA ALA A 726 13.77 -7.31 14.68
C ALA A 726 14.00 -7.98 13.33
N ASP A 727 13.26 -7.56 12.30
CA ASP A 727 13.41 -7.97 10.90
C ASP A 727 12.79 -6.87 10.03
N TYR A 728 13.38 -6.57 8.88
CA TYR A 728 12.80 -5.65 7.90
C TYR A 728 13.36 -5.96 6.51
N PHE A 729 12.63 -5.55 5.48
CA PHE A 729 13.11 -5.59 4.10
C PHE A 729 12.62 -4.33 3.40
N GLU A 730 13.53 -3.36 3.26
CA GLU A 730 13.30 -2.05 2.61
C GLU A 730 11.91 -1.47 2.97
N ASP A 731 11.10 -1.12 1.96
CA ASP A 731 9.74 -0.62 2.11
C ASP A 731 8.66 -1.72 1.93
N GLU A 732 9.04 -3.00 2.05
CA GLU A 732 8.06 -4.09 1.97
C GLU A 732 7.45 -4.37 3.34
N TYR A 733 8.28 -4.67 4.33
CA TYR A 733 7.79 -4.98 5.67
C TYR A 733 8.77 -4.60 6.77
N THR A 734 8.21 -4.38 7.96
CA THR A 734 8.95 -4.19 9.21
C THR A 734 8.31 -5.01 10.33
N ILE A 735 9.12 -5.79 11.05
CA ILE A 735 8.71 -6.55 12.24
C ILE A 735 9.37 -5.96 13.48
N LEU A 736 8.55 -5.50 14.41
CA LEU A 736 8.98 -5.00 15.71
C LEU A 736 8.82 -6.08 16.79
N ARG A 737 9.78 -6.17 17.71
CA ARG A 737 9.68 -6.99 18.93
C ARG A 737 9.96 -6.16 20.17
N PRO A 738 9.43 -6.53 21.35
CA PRO A 738 9.73 -5.84 22.59
C PRO A 738 11.23 -5.79 22.85
N ASN A 739 11.76 -4.61 23.15
CA ASN A 739 13.14 -4.46 23.55
C ASN A 739 13.31 -5.08 24.95
N PRO A 740 14.08 -6.19 25.10
CA PRO A 740 14.25 -6.84 26.39
C PRO A 740 15.01 -5.98 27.40
N ASN A 741 15.71 -4.95 26.92
CA ASN A 741 16.54 -4.05 27.72
C ASN A 741 15.86 -2.71 28.04
N TYR A 742 14.59 -2.52 27.66
CA TYR A 742 13.87 -1.28 27.90
C TYR A 742 13.54 -1.08 29.39
N GLY A 743 14.12 -0.04 29.99
CA GLY A 743 13.92 0.33 31.40
C GLY A 743 12.79 1.32 31.66
N GLY A 744 12.13 1.83 30.62
CA GLY A 744 11.06 2.84 30.74
C GLY A 744 9.68 2.25 31.02
N THR A 745 8.69 3.15 31.07
CA THR A 745 7.30 2.82 31.45
C THR A 745 6.33 2.73 30.27
N ARG A 746 6.78 3.05 29.05
CA ARG A 746 5.91 2.98 27.86
C ARG A 746 5.44 1.53 27.62
N PRO A 747 4.22 1.33 27.09
CA PRO A 747 3.66 0.00 26.97
C PRO A 747 4.43 -0.86 25.96
N ARG A 748 4.55 -2.16 26.27
CA ARG A 748 5.15 -3.18 25.41
C ARG A 748 4.37 -4.51 25.51
N THR A 749 3.07 -4.43 25.23
CA THR A 749 2.12 -5.51 25.55
C THR A 749 2.04 -6.61 24.49
N LEU A 750 2.57 -6.37 23.29
CA LEU A 750 2.53 -7.27 22.15
C LEU A 750 3.85 -8.03 22.04
N ASP A 751 3.78 -9.29 21.62
CA ASP A 751 4.96 -10.13 21.41
C ASP A 751 5.66 -9.78 20.08
N ALA A 752 4.88 -9.28 19.09
CA ALA A 752 5.39 -8.72 17.85
C ALA A 752 4.36 -7.77 17.20
N ILE A 753 4.87 -6.84 16.38
CA ILE A 753 4.07 -5.98 15.51
C ILE A 753 4.62 -6.15 14.10
N ALA A 754 3.79 -6.54 13.15
CA ALA A 754 4.16 -6.62 11.74
C ALA A 754 3.48 -5.50 10.97
N LEU A 755 4.29 -4.70 10.27
CA LEU A 755 3.84 -3.66 9.36
C LEU A 755 4.16 -4.10 7.94
N ARG A 756 3.19 -4.02 7.04
CA ARG A 756 3.32 -4.36 5.62
C ARG A 756 2.91 -3.16 4.78
N GLU A 757 3.79 -2.77 3.88
CA GLU A 757 3.58 -1.72 2.89
C GLU A 757 3.32 -2.33 1.50
N GLY A 758 3.27 -1.51 0.45
CA GLY A 758 3.16 -2.03 -0.92
C GLY A 758 1.87 -2.80 -1.23
N VAL A 759 0.79 -2.66 -0.44
CA VAL A 759 -0.50 -3.30 -0.72
C VAL A 759 -1.54 -2.23 -1.03
N ASP A 760 -2.27 -2.40 -2.14
CA ASP A 760 -3.34 -1.48 -2.53
C ASP A 760 -4.39 -1.36 -1.40
N PRO A 761 -4.78 -0.14 -0.98
CA PRO A 761 -5.69 0.06 0.15
C PRO A 761 -7.04 -0.66 0.00
N SER A 762 -7.55 -0.85 -1.22
CA SER A 762 -8.80 -1.60 -1.45
C SER A 762 -8.63 -3.10 -1.18
N ILE A 763 -7.48 -3.67 -1.57
CA ILE A 763 -7.10 -5.05 -1.26
C ILE A 763 -6.84 -5.21 0.23
N ALA A 764 -6.15 -4.24 0.84
CA ALA A 764 -5.83 -4.24 2.26
C ALA A 764 -7.09 -4.26 3.14
N VAL A 765 -8.09 -3.44 2.80
CA VAL A 765 -9.40 -3.43 3.48
C VAL A 765 -10.06 -4.81 3.37
N GLY A 766 -10.00 -5.43 2.20
CA GLY A 766 -10.47 -6.80 1.97
C GLY A 766 -9.82 -7.81 2.92
N ARG A 767 -8.48 -7.77 3.07
CA ARG A 767 -7.73 -8.66 3.98
C ARG A 767 -8.11 -8.49 5.45
N VAL A 768 -8.44 -7.26 5.88
CA VAL A 768 -8.95 -7.02 7.25
C VAL A 768 -10.39 -7.52 7.42
N GLN A 769 -11.20 -7.51 6.36
CA GLN A 769 -12.58 -8.01 6.40
C GLN A 769 -12.67 -9.54 6.38
N THR A 770 -11.85 -10.20 5.59
CA THR A 770 -11.80 -11.67 5.49
C THR A 770 -11.02 -12.32 6.63
N GLY A 771 -10.19 -11.55 7.33
CA GLY A 771 -9.40 -11.99 8.49
C GLY A 771 -7.94 -12.30 8.12
N GLY A 772 -7.10 -12.40 9.13
CA GLY A 772 -5.64 -12.60 8.97
C GLY A 772 -4.83 -11.32 9.12
N TRP A 773 -5.45 -10.15 8.94
CA TRP A 773 -4.87 -8.82 9.20
C TRP A 773 -5.72 -8.03 10.19
N ASP A 774 -5.07 -7.18 11.00
CA ASP A 774 -5.72 -6.48 12.11
C ASP A 774 -6.09 -5.03 11.80
N GLY A 775 -5.53 -4.43 10.76
CA GLY A 775 -5.93 -3.10 10.35
C GLY A 775 -5.24 -2.60 9.08
N VAL A 776 -5.83 -1.55 8.51
CA VAL A 776 -5.23 -0.71 7.48
C VAL A 776 -5.11 0.72 8.01
N VAL A 777 -3.95 1.36 7.86
CA VAL A 777 -3.70 2.75 8.24
C VAL A 777 -3.06 3.46 7.06
N ALA A 778 -3.84 4.27 6.34
CA ALA A 778 -3.36 4.89 5.10
C ALA A 778 -4.07 6.22 4.81
N TYR A 779 -3.38 7.08 4.07
CA TYR A 779 -3.94 8.27 3.43
C TYR A 779 -4.38 7.93 2.00
N ASP A 780 -5.62 7.44 1.87
CA ASP A 780 -6.16 6.98 0.60
C ASP A 780 -7.68 7.29 0.48
N PRO A 781 -8.23 7.58 -0.70
CA PRO A 781 -9.67 7.79 -0.91
C PRO A 781 -10.59 6.69 -0.35
N VAL A 782 -10.19 5.42 -0.41
CA VAL A 782 -10.94 4.29 0.17
C VAL A 782 -11.06 4.41 1.69
N LEU A 783 -10.09 5.06 2.32
CA LEU A 783 -10.02 5.36 3.75
C LEU A 783 -10.33 6.84 4.05
N GLY A 784 -10.81 7.59 3.06
CA GLY A 784 -11.12 9.01 3.18
C GLY A 784 -12.33 9.29 4.09
N PRO A 785 -12.49 10.55 4.54
CA PRO A 785 -13.59 10.95 5.42
C PRO A 785 -14.98 10.78 4.78
N ALA A 786 -15.08 10.77 3.45
CA ALA A 786 -16.32 10.54 2.70
C ALA A 786 -16.52 9.08 2.26
N SER A 787 -15.63 8.16 2.67
CA SER A 787 -15.65 6.76 2.23
C SER A 787 -16.86 5.97 2.77
N ALA A 788 -17.16 4.86 2.11
CA ALA A 788 -18.14 3.88 2.62
C ALA A 788 -17.72 3.32 3.99
N LEU A 789 -16.42 3.19 4.25
CA LEU A 789 -15.90 2.78 5.56
C LEU A 789 -16.19 3.81 6.64
N ALA A 790 -15.91 5.09 6.37
CA ALA A 790 -16.22 6.18 7.30
C ALA A 790 -17.72 6.26 7.59
N THR A 791 -18.57 6.12 6.57
CA THR A 791 -20.03 6.17 6.72
C THR A 791 -20.57 4.97 7.50
N THR A 792 -20.05 3.76 7.24
CA THR A 792 -20.55 2.52 7.85
C THR A 792 -20.01 2.30 9.26
N TRP A 793 -18.71 2.56 9.44
CA TRP A 793 -17.96 2.13 10.63
C TRP A 793 -17.34 3.29 11.41
N GLY A 794 -17.49 4.53 10.95
CA GLY A 794 -16.84 5.70 11.54
C GLY A 794 -17.64 6.38 12.64
N PRO A 795 -17.10 7.47 13.20
CA PRO A 795 -17.78 8.25 14.23
C PRO A 795 -19.16 8.72 13.74
N GLY A 796 -20.21 8.46 14.53
CA GLY A 796 -21.59 8.85 14.20
C GLY A 796 -22.37 7.84 13.34
N SER A 797 -21.77 6.71 12.94
CA SER A 797 -22.49 5.65 12.22
C SER A 797 -23.36 4.79 13.15
N GLU A 798 -24.31 4.05 12.57
CA GLU A 798 -25.11 3.06 13.31
C GLU A 798 -24.23 1.98 13.97
N ALA A 799 -23.18 1.53 13.28
CA ALA A 799 -22.23 0.57 13.84
C ALA A 799 -21.52 1.15 15.08
N ALA A 800 -21.07 2.40 15.01
CA ALA A 800 -20.42 3.07 16.14
C ALA A 800 -21.39 3.26 17.33
N ALA A 801 -22.65 3.64 17.06
CA ALA A 801 -23.68 3.77 18.10
C ALA A 801 -23.95 2.44 18.85
N ASN A 802 -23.76 1.30 18.16
CA ASN A 802 -23.90 -0.03 18.73
C ASN A 802 -22.58 -0.62 19.29
N GLY A 803 -21.55 0.21 19.47
CA GLY A 803 -20.24 -0.22 20.00
C GLY A 803 -19.35 -0.98 19.00
N GLY A 804 -19.76 -1.08 17.74
CA GLY A 804 -19.05 -1.75 16.66
C GLY A 804 -18.25 -0.80 15.77
N GLN A 805 -17.75 0.32 16.29
CA GLN A 805 -16.93 1.24 15.50
C GLN A 805 -15.66 0.54 15.01
N ARG A 806 -15.32 0.70 13.72
CA ARG A 806 -14.11 0.10 13.12
C ARG A 806 -13.28 1.07 12.29
N TYR A 807 -13.83 2.24 11.97
CA TYR A 807 -13.13 3.30 11.26
C TYR A 807 -12.81 4.46 12.20
N TYR A 808 -11.57 4.93 12.16
CA TYR A 808 -11.05 5.97 13.03
C TYR A 808 -10.21 6.97 12.22
N PRO A 809 -10.68 8.21 12.06
CA PRO A 809 -9.88 9.25 11.40
C PRO A 809 -8.80 9.75 12.37
N ALA A 810 -7.53 9.63 11.99
CA ALA A 810 -6.43 10.27 12.72
C ALA A 810 -6.32 11.75 12.34
N PRO A 811 -6.21 12.66 13.32
CA PRO A 811 -5.94 14.07 13.04
C PRO A 811 -4.50 14.26 12.56
N GLY A 812 -4.31 15.00 11.47
CA GLY A 812 -2.99 15.48 11.04
C GLY A 812 -2.65 16.85 11.63
N LEU A 813 -1.35 17.12 11.83
CA LEU A 813 -0.81 18.47 12.08
C LEU A 813 -0.73 19.25 10.76
N TYR A 814 -1.87 19.40 10.10
CA TYR A 814 -1.95 20.05 8.80
C TYR A 814 -3.27 20.81 8.62
N VAL A 815 -3.23 21.98 7.97
CA VAL A 815 -4.42 22.75 7.59
C VAL A 815 -4.18 23.37 6.22
N ASP A 816 -5.15 23.16 5.34
CA ASP A 816 -5.25 23.77 4.03
C ASP A 816 -6.19 24.99 4.09
N ALA A 817 -5.77 26.10 3.47
CA ALA A 817 -6.43 27.41 3.59
C ALA A 817 -6.41 28.23 2.29
N LEU A 818 -7.39 29.12 2.14
CA LEU A 818 -7.40 30.15 1.10
C LEU A 818 -6.88 31.48 1.68
N ALA A 819 -5.72 31.93 1.21
CA ALA A 819 -5.12 33.19 1.63
C ALA A 819 -5.66 34.39 0.84
N PHE A 820 -5.77 35.55 1.51
CA PHE A 820 -6.16 36.81 0.91
C PHE A 820 -5.00 37.81 0.95
N ASN A 821 -4.79 38.52 -0.17
CA ASN A 821 -3.89 39.68 -0.19
C ASN A 821 -4.50 40.88 0.56
N ALA A 822 -4.42 40.88 1.90
CA ALA A 822 -4.97 41.95 2.73
C ALA A 822 -4.12 43.24 2.73
N GLY A 823 -3.03 43.28 1.97
CA GLY A 823 -2.25 44.49 1.69
C GLY A 823 -2.84 45.36 0.59
N GLU A 824 -3.71 44.81 -0.28
CA GLU A 824 -4.19 45.46 -1.49
C GLU A 824 -5.72 45.35 -1.68
N PRO A 825 -6.38 46.31 -2.35
CA PRO A 825 -7.79 46.17 -2.69
C PRO A 825 -8.07 44.93 -3.56
N PRO A 826 -9.26 44.28 -3.43
CA PRO A 826 -10.33 44.63 -2.51
C PRO A 826 -10.16 44.05 -1.11
N PHE A 827 -9.21 43.14 -0.92
CA PHE A 827 -9.06 42.41 0.33
C PHE A 827 -8.36 43.20 1.43
N SER A 828 -7.86 44.40 1.19
CA SER A 828 -7.46 45.35 2.24
C SER A 828 -8.62 45.72 3.18
N ASP A 829 -9.88 45.61 2.71
CA ASP A 829 -11.09 45.78 3.52
C ASP A 829 -11.50 44.45 4.19
N SER A 830 -11.48 44.42 5.53
CA SER A 830 -11.86 43.24 6.31
C SER A 830 -13.32 42.81 6.10
N SER A 831 -14.23 43.72 5.74
CA SER A 831 -15.62 43.37 5.44
C SER A 831 -15.73 42.49 4.19
N VAL A 832 -14.86 42.69 3.19
CA VAL A 832 -14.79 41.85 1.98
C VAL A 832 -14.23 40.48 2.31
N ARG A 833 -13.19 40.39 3.15
CA ARG A 833 -12.62 39.09 3.60
C ARG A 833 -13.63 38.28 4.42
N LYS A 834 -14.34 38.94 5.35
CA LYS A 834 -15.45 38.32 6.12
C LYS A 834 -16.57 37.84 5.20
N ALA A 835 -16.98 38.65 4.23
CA ALA A 835 -17.99 38.26 3.26
C ALA A 835 -17.55 37.04 2.44
N ALA A 836 -16.29 37.00 1.99
CA ALA A 836 -15.72 35.86 1.29
C ALA A 836 -15.74 34.59 2.18
N SER A 837 -15.24 34.64 3.41
CA SER A 837 -15.25 33.51 4.35
C SER A 837 -16.65 32.95 4.64
N LEU A 838 -17.67 33.82 4.71
CA LEU A 838 -19.06 33.42 4.88
C LEU A 838 -19.67 32.80 3.61
N ALA A 839 -19.14 33.13 2.43
CA ALA A 839 -19.66 32.64 1.15
C ALA A 839 -19.05 31.30 0.71
N LEU A 840 -17.87 30.94 1.24
CA LEU A 840 -17.15 29.73 0.89
C LEU A 840 -17.78 28.47 1.52
N ASP A 841 -18.05 27.49 0.67
CA ASP A 841 -18.42 26.13 1.08
C ASP A 841 -17.16 25.30 1.37
N ARG A 842 -16.82 25.18 2.65
CA ARG A 842 -15.63 24.46 3.10
C ARG A 842 -15.63 22.99 2.69
N ALA A 843 -16.81 22.35 2.62
CA ALA A 843 -16.90 20.97 2.18
C ALA A 843 -16.59 20.84 0.69
N ALA A 844 -17.13 21.74 -0.15
CA ALA A 844 -16.80 21.77 -1.57
C ALA A 844 -15.33 22.12 -1.83
N LEU A 845 -14.69 22.91 -0.95
CA LEU A 845 -13.27 23.23 -1.07
C LEU A 845 -12.36 22.07 -0.64
N ALA A 846 -12.74 21.29 0.36
CA ALA A 846 -11.97 20.14 0.87
C ALA A 846 -12.14 18.86 0.03
N ASP A 847 -13.29 18.71 -0.66
CA ASP A 847 -13.64 17.52 -1.45
C ASP A 847 -12.59 17.13 -2.52
N PRO A 848 -12.03 18.05 -3.33
CA PRO A 848 -11.01 17.69 -4.33
C PRO A 848 -9.77 17.02 -3.74
N PHE A 849 -9.44 17.31 -2.48
CA PHE A 849 -8.26 16.79 -1.78
C PHE A 849 -8.61 15.63 -0.83
N ASN A 850 -9.86 15.15 -0.83
CA ASN A 850 -10.35 14.10 0.08
C ASN A 850 -10.10 14.45 1.57
N GLU A 851 -10.25 15.74 1.91
CA GLU A 851 -9.95 16.25 3.24
C GLU A 851 -11.20 16.38 4.11
N ARG A 852 -10.99 16.38 5.43
CA ARG A 852 -12.05 16.74 6.38
C ARG A 852 -12.23 18.26 6.38
N PRO A 853 -13.45 18.78 6.16
CA PRO A 853 -13.68 20.22 6.18
C PRO A 853 -13.35 20.83 7.54
N THR A 854 -12.77 22.03 7.56
CA THR A 854 -12.47 22.78 8.79
C THR A 854 -12.77 24.27 8.64
N SER A 855 -13.07 24.94 9.76
CA SER A 855 -13.11 26.40 9.87
C SER A 855 -11.98 26.96 10.75
N GLN A 856 -11.14 26.07 11.28
CA GLN A 856 -10.07 26.38 12.22
C GLN A 856 -8.74 26.61 11.49
N LEU A 857 -7.89 27.43 12.08
CA LEU A 857 -6.52 27.67 11.61
C LEU A 857 -5.46 26.90 12.41
N LEU A 858 -5.88 26.26 13.51
CA LEU A 858 -5.07 25.28 14.23
C LEU A 858 -5.71 23.89 14.03
N PRO A 859 -4.90 22.84 13.76
CA PRO A 859 -5.38 21.48 13.63
C PRO A 859 -5.86 20.91 14.97
N SER A 860 -6.77 19.94 14.87
CA SER A 860 -7.34 19.23 16.02
C SER A 860 -6.27 18.49 16.80
N GLY A 861 -6.26 18.63 18.13
CA GLY A 861 -5.33 17.96 19.04
C GLY A 861 -4.13 18.81 19.44
N GLN A 862 -3.77 19.83 18.65
CA GLN A 862 -2.64 20.70 18.93
C GLN A 862 -2.83 21.51 20.23
N PRO A 863 -1.77 21.76 21.03
CA PRO A 863 -1.85 22.67 22.16
C PRO A 863 -2.42 24.03 21.74
N GLY A 864 -3.45 24.50 22.44
CA GLY A 864 -4.15 25.74 22.11
C GLY A 864 -5.29 25.58 21.10
N TYR A 865 -5.51 24.38 20.53
CA TYR A 865 -6.74 24.08 19.80
C TYR A 865 -7.95 24.14 20.74
N ARG A 866 -9.01 24.79 20.30
CA ARG A 866 -10.31 24.82 20.99
C ARG A 866 -11.29 23.98 20.17
N SER A 867 -12.00 23.07 20.84
CA SER A 867 -13.01 22.22 20.20
C SER A 867 -13.93 23.06 19.32
N SER A 868 -14.00 22.74 18.03
CA SER A 868 -14.74 23.55 17.07
C SER A 868 -16.23 23.23 17.10
N GLU A 869 -17.06 24.27 17.02
CA GLU A 869 -18.44 24.14 16.53
C GLU A 869 -18.46 23.45 15.15
N PRO A 870 -19.59 22.85 14.73
CA PRO A 870 -19.72 22.27 13.39
C PRO A 870 -19.27 23.26 12.31
N VAL A 871 -18.62 22.75 11.26
CA VAL A 871 -18.17 23.58 10.14
C VAL A 871 -19.38 24.36 9.60
N PRO A 872 -19.37 25.70 9.66
CA PRO A 872 -20.55 26.47 9.35
C PRO A 872 -20.86 26.40 7.85
N ALA A 873 -22.13 26.15 7.54
CA ALA A 873 -22.63 26.21 6.17
C ALA A 873 -22.50 27.65 5.60
N PRO A 874 -22.40 27.81 4.26
CA PRO A 874 -22.31 29.13 3.65
C PRO A 874 -23.48 30.05 4.02
N ASN A 875 -23.17 31.26 4.52
CA ASN A 875 -24.15 32.30 4.84
C ASN A 875 -24.11 33.44 3.81
N LEU A 876 -24.74 33.19 2.66
CA LEU A 876 -24.81 34.18 1.58
C LEU A 876 -25.54 35.47 1.96
N ALA A 877 -26.55 35.40 2.83
CA ALA A 877 -27.34 36.57 3.18
C ALA A 877 -26.48 37.60 3.91
N GLN A 878 -25.73 37.15 4.91
CA GLN A 878 -24.79 37.99 5.65
C GLN A 878 -23.60 38.41 4.78
N ALA A 879 -23.08 37.51 3.94
CA ALA A 879 -22.01 37.84 3.00
C ALA A 879 -22.42 38.97 2.02
N LYS A 880 -23.61 38.88 1.41
CA LYS A 880 -24.14 39.92 0.52
C LYS A 880 -24.41 41.24 1.26
N ALA A 881 -24.89 41.17 2.50
CA ALA A 881 -25.09 42.35 3.34
C ALA A 881 -23.76 43.10 3.56
N LEU A 882 -22.68 42.38 3.92
CA LEU A 882 -21.34 42.96 4.06
C LEU A 882 -20.80 43.52 2.74
N MET A 883 -21.15 42.92 1.59
CA MET A 883 -20.69 43.40 0.29
C MET A 883 -21.37 44.71 -0.13
N HIS A 884 -22.56 45.06 0.36
CA HIS A 884 -23.30 46.27 -0.04
C HIS A 884 -23.40 46.46 -1.57
N GLY A 885 -23.54 45.36 -2.32
CA GLY A 885 -23.60 45.38 -3.80
C GLY A 885 -22.29 45.65 -4.53
N ARG A 886 -21.16 45.79 -3.80
CA ARG A 886 -19.82 45.94 -4.39
C ARG A 886 -19.46 44.72 -5.25
N ARG A 887 -18.75 44.97 -6.36
CA ARG A 887 -18.30 43.92 -7.29
C ARG A 887 -16.83 44.10 -7.59
N PHE A 888 -16.09 43.00 -7.60
CA PHE A 888 -14.65 42.99 -7.81
C PHE A 888 -14.25 41.92 -8.82
N THR A 889 -13.11 42.11 -9.48
CA THR A 889 -12.43 41.04 -10.21
C THR A 889 -11.07 40.82 -9.55
N VAL A 890 -10.77 39.58 -9.21
CA VAL A 890 -9.55 39.19 -8.49
C VAL A 890 -8.83 38.08 -9.24
N ARG A 891 -7.53 37.92 -8.99
CA ARG A 891 -6.71 36.82 -9.53
C ARG A 891 -6.36 35.79 -8.46
N LEU A 892 -6.51 34.52 -8.82
CA LEU A 892 -6.11 33.35 -8.05
C LEU A 892 -4.96 32.65 -8.78
N ALA A 893 -3.88 32.36 -8.07
CA ALA A 893 -2.79 31.52 -8.58
C ALA A 893 -3.04 30.05 -8.24
N THR A 894 -2.70 29.15 -9.18
CA THR A 894 -2.75 27.69 -8.99
C THR A 894 -1.61 27.04 -9.78
N TYR A 895 -1.37 25.75 -9.56
CA TYR A 895 -0.36 24.97 -10.28
C TYR A 895 -0.93 24.40 -11.60
N PRO A 896 -0.16 24.42 -12.70
CA PRO A 896 -0.55 23.72 -13.93
C PRO A 896 -0.56 22.21 -13.72
N GLY A 897 -1.41 21.49 -14.46
CA GLY A 897 -1.45 20.02 -14.45
C GLY A 897 -2.02 19.37 -13.17
N CYS A 898 -2.43 20.15 -12.17
CA CYS A 898 -3.07 19.66 -10.94
C CYS A 898 -4.61 19.67 -11.07
N GLU A 899 -5.23 18.51 -11.20
CA GLU A 899 -6.68 18.37 -11.37
C GLU A 899 -7.44 18.81 -10.09
N GLU A 900 -6.95 18.40 -8.92
CA GLU A 900 -7.51 18.74 -7.62
C GLU A 900 -7.46 20.25 -7.39
N CYS A 901 -6.33 20.88 -7.70
CA CYS A 901 -6.15 22.33 -7.62
C CYS A 901 -7.10 23.07 -8.57
N THR A 902 -7.32 22.52 -9.77
CA THR A 902 -8.26 23.07 -10.76
C THR A 902 -9.69 23.01 -10.24
N ARG A 903 -10.14 21.83 -9.77
CA ARG A 903 -11.48 21.65 -9.18
C ARG A 903 -11.69 22.53 -7.95
N TRP A 904 -10.66 22.65 -7.10
CA TRP A 904 -10.67 23.58 -5.96
C TRP A 904 -10.84 25.04 -6.42
N ALA A 905 -10.08 25.48 -7.42
CA ALA A 905 -10.15 26.84 -7.94
C ALA A 905 -11.53 27.15 -8.56
N GLU A 906 -12.14 26.18 -9.25
CA GLU A 906 -13.52 26.27 -9.76
C GLU A 906 -14.55 26.43 -8.63
N ASN A 907 -14.39 25.69 -7.54
CA ASN A 907 -15.23 25.85 -6.35
C ASN A 907 -15.06 27.24 -5.74
N VAL A 908 -13.83 27.75 -5.61
CA VAL A 908 -13.58 29.14 -5.15
C VAL A 908 -14.26 30.16 -6.08
N MET A 909 -14.13 29.99 -7.41
CA MET A 909 -14.77 30.85 -8.41
C MET A 909 -16.30 30.86 -8.24
N ALA A 910 -16.92 29.69 -8.16
CA ALA A 910 -18.37 29.54 -8.07
C ALA A 910 -18.93 30.14 -6.78
N ASN A 911 -18.25 29.92 -5.65
CA ASN A 911 -18.66 30.41 -4.35
C ASN A 911 -18.57 31.95 -4.27
N LEU A 912 -17.44 32.54 -4.66
CA LEU A 912 -17.21 33.98 -4.57
C LEU A 912 -18.02 34.79 -5.60
N ALA A 913 -18.36 34.19 -6.75
CA ALA A 913 -19.24 34.84 -7.74
C ALA A 913 -20.63 35.18 -7.17
N ARG A 914 -21.14 34.37 -6.23
CA ARG A 914 -22.46 34.55 -5.59
C ARG A 914 -22.57 35.84 -4.76
N ILE A 915 -21.43 36.44 -4.40
CA ILE A 915 -21.35 37.69 -3.65
C ILE A 915 -20.74 38.85 -4.46
N GLY A 916 -20.55 38.67 -5.77
CA GLY A 916 -20.08 39.72 -6.67
C GLY A 916 -18.57 39.78 -6.89
N ILE A 917 -17.80 38.78 -6.42
CA ILE A 917 -16.36 38.67 -6.66
C ILE A 917 -16.13 37.69 -7.81
N ARG A 918 -15.65 38.19 -8.94
CA ARG A 918 -15.25 37.38 -10.09
C ARG A 918 -13.78 36.98 -9.96
N VAL A 919 -13.49 35.68 -9.94
CA VAL A 919 -12.13 35.16 -9.84
C VAL A 919 -11.61 34.80 -11.25
N ARG A 920 -10.35 35.16 -11.53
CA ARG A 920 -9.59 34.75 -12.71
C ARG A 920 -8.44 33.86 -12.26
N VAL A 921 -8.41 32.63 -12.73
CA VAL A 921 -7.34 31.67 -12.40
C VAL A 921 -6.13 31.92 -13.29
N SER A 922 -4.94 31.75 -12.74
CA SER A 922 -3.67 31.83 -13.45
C SER A 922 -2.81 30.66 -12.98
N GLU A 923 -2.47 29.78 -13.91
CA GLU A 923 -1.59 28.65 -13.69
C GLU A 923 -0.13 29.10 -13.80
N VAL A 924 0.67 28.78 -12.79
CA VAL A 924 2.10 29.13 -12.72
C VAL A 924 2.88 28.04 -11.99
N ASP A 925 4.12 27.79 -12.41
CA ASP A 925 4.96 26.71 -11.84
C ASP A 925 5.41 27.01 -10.40
N ASP A 926 5.79 28.26 -10.10
CA ASP A 926 6.17 28.72 -8.76
C ASP A 926 5.19 29.80 -8.26
N VAL A 927 4.07 29.33 -7.69
CA VAL A 927 3.02 30.20 -7.14
C VAL A 927 3.57 31.13 -6.06
N LEU A 928 4.33 30.61 -5.10
CA LEU A 928 4.78 31.35 -3.92
C LEU A 928 5.90 32.33 -4.25
N GLY A 929 6.91 31.94 -5.03
CA GLY A 929 7.99 32.83 -5.44
C GLY A 929 7.49 33.94 -6.37
N LEU A 930 6.52 33.67 -7.24
CA LEU A 930 5.88 34.71 -8.04
C LEU A 930 5.03 35.64 -7.17
N ALA A 931 4.29 35.12 -6.19
CA ALA A 931 3.56 35.94 -5.23
C ALA A 931 4.50 36.79 -4.35
N LYS A 932 5.67 36.29 -3.96
CA LYS A 932 6.67 37.04 -3.18
C LYS A 932 7.34 38.14 -4.03
N SER A 933 7.72 37.85 -5.26
CA SER A 933 8.38 38.80 -6.17
C SER A 933 7.42 39.84 -6.80
N ARG A 934 6.17 39.46 -7.03
CA ARG A 934 5.13 40.30 -7.64
C ARG A 934 3.85 40.27 -6.80
N SER A 935 3.95 40.70 -5.55
CA SER A 935 2.87 40.60 -4.54
C SER A 935 1.54 41.26 -4.90
N ARG A 936 1.50 42.14 -5.90
CA ARG A 936 0.27 42.79 -6.42
C ARG A 936 -0.39 42.05 -7.59
N HIS A 937 0.27 41.02 -8.12
CA HIS A 937 -0.19 40.31 -9.31
C HIS A 937 -1.39 39.40 -9.01
N PHE A 938 -1.37 38.78 -7.84
CA PHE A 938 -2.42 37.90 -7.31
C PHE A 938 -3.12 38.52 -6.10
N ASN A 939 -4.36 38.08 -5.88
CA ASN A 939 -5.17 38.47 -4.74
C ASN A 939 -5.50 37.27 -3.83
N LEU A 940 -5.45 36.07 -4.38
CA LEU A 940 -5.76 34.80 -3.74
C LEU A 940 -4.66 33.79 -4.06
N LEU A 941 -4.35 32.92 -3.12
CA LEU A 941 -3.52 31.72 -3.30
C LEU A 941 -4.00 30.61 -2.35
N ASN A 942 -3.72 29.36 -2.70
CA ASN A 942 -3.77 28.25 -1.75
C ASN A 942 -2.59 28.43 -0.77
N SER A 943 -2.87 28.42 0.53
CA SER A 943 -1.88 28.45 1.60
C SER A 943 -2.12 27.25 2.51
N PHE A 944 -1.06 26.63 2.98
CA PHE A 944 -1.16 25.50 3.89
C PHE A 944 -0.07 25.57 4.97
N SER A 945 -0.24 24.80 6.03
CA SER A 945 0.82 24.55 7.00
C SER A 945 0.74 23.10 7.44
N GLY A 946 1.88 22.44 7.44
CA GLY A 946 2.10 21.12 8.02
C GLY A 946 3.31 21.17 8.95
N LEU A 947 3.27 20.49 10.10
CA LEU A 947 4.42 20.41 11.02
C LEU A 947 4.70 18.99 11.46
N ASP A 948 5.99 18.70 11.65
CA ASP A 948 6.49 17.45 12.24
C ASP A 948 6.55 17.48 13.77
N TYR A 949 6.12 18.58 14.40
CA TYR A 949 6.03 18.72 15.85
C TYR A 949 4.94 19.72 16.25
N PRO A 950 4.24 19.52 17.39
CA PRO A 950 3.13 20.37 17.80
C PRO A 950 3.59 21.68 18.44
N ASP A 951 3.72 22.75 17.64
CA ASP A 951 3.90 24.14 18.13
C ASP A 951 2.91 25.11 17.46
N PRO A 952 1.91 25.64 18.20
CA PRO A 952 0.85 26.49 17.61
C PRO A 952 1.36 27.79 16.99
N VAL A 953 2.49 28.33 17.47
CA VAL A 953 3.01 29.58 16.88
C VAL A 953 3.80 29.31 15.61
N THR A 954 4.65 28.27 15.59
CA THR A 954 5.29 27.82 14.34
C THR A 954 4.22 27.47 13.32
N PHE A 955 3.12 26.83 13.73
CA PHE A 955 2.05 26.46 12.80
C PHE A 955 1.38 27.69 12.17
N LEU A 956 1.04 28.70 12.99
CA LEU A 956 0.49 29.94 12.47
C LEU A 956 1.47 30.71 11.59
N ASN A 957 2.77 30.69 11.91
CA ASN A 957 3.80 31.28 11.05
C ASN A 957 3.93 30.52 9.72
N GLY A 958 3.93 29.19 9.74
CA GLY A 958 3.90 28.37 8.52
C GLY A 958 2.75 28.78 7.59
N LEU A 959 1.54 28.86 8.16
CA LEU A 959 0.32 29.17 7.41
C LEU A 959 0.26 30.61 6.88
N LEU A 960 0.85 31.58 7.58
CA LEU A 960 0.64 33.01 7.35
C LEU A 960 1.89 33.79 6.93
N VAL A 961 3.07 33.20 7.07
CA VAL A 961 4.36 33.87 6.83
C VAL A 961 5.18 33.08 5.81
N ASP A 962 5.21 31.75 5.94
CA ASP A 962 6.03 30.92 5.08
C ASP A 962 5.31 30.62 3.76
N SER A 963 4.02 30.28 3.83
CA SER A 963 3.14 29.94 2.71
C SER A 963 2.47 31.12 2.01
N GLU A 964 2.71 32.37 2.45
CA GLU A 964 2.21 33.57 1.78
C GLU A 964 3.19 34.76 1.86
N PRO A 965 3.09 35.76 0.97
CA PRO A 965 3.92 36.95 1.09
C PRO A 965 3.58 37.73 2.36
N THR A 966 4.56 37.99 3.23
CA THR A 966 4.34 38.79 4.47
C THR A 966 3.69 40.17 4.22
N SER A 967 3.83 40.73 3.02
CA SER A 967 3.14 41.96 2.60
C SER A 967 1.61 41.83 2.53
N TRP A 968 1.08 40.62 2.40
CA TRP A 968 -0.35 40.33 2.35
C TRP A 968 -0.98 40.44 3.74
N LEU A 969 -0.21 40.21 4.80
CA LEU A 969 -0.71 40.26 6.17
C LEU A 969 -0.98 41.70 6.66
N PRO A 970 -2.12 41.95 7.33
CA PRO A 970 -2.36 43.21 8.02
C PRO A 970 -1.27 43.51 9.05
N LYS A 971 -0.92 44.80 9.21
CA LYS A 971 0.08 45.23 10.21
C LYS A 971 -0.28 44.82 11.66
N SER A 972 -1.56 44.71 11.98
CA SER A 972 -2.03 44.19 13.29
C SER A 972 -1.68 42.72 13.47
N VAL A 973 -1.89 41.90 12.45
CA VAL A 973 -1.59 40.46 12.44
C VAL A 973 -0.09 40.24 12.57
N ARG A 974 0.74 40.93 11.76
CA ARG A 974 2.20 40.83 11.85
C ARG A 974 2.75 41.19 13.23
N ARG A 975 2.20 42.23 13.88
CA ARG A 975 2.59 42.60 15.25
C ARG A 975 2.15 41.56 16.28
N ALA A 976 0.99 40.93 16.08
CA ALA A 976 0.52 39.88 16.98
C ALA A 976 1.39 38.62 16.87
N LEU A 977 1.74 38.19 15.65
CA LEU A 977 2.68 37.09 15.42
C LEU A 977 4.03 37.37 16.07
N ALA A 978 4.63 38.54 15.82
CA ALA A 978 5.90 38.93 16.42
C ALA A 978 5.86 39.03 17.96
N HIS A 979 4.69 39.29 18.56
CA HIS A 979 4.54 39.27 20.01
C HIS A 979 4.58 37.83 20.57
N LEU A 980 4.04 36.85 19.84
CA LEU A 980 4.09 35.44 20.27
C LEU A 980 5.53 34.93 20.42
N ASP A 981 6.45 35.43 19.59
CA ASP A 981 7.88 35.09 19.68
C ASP A 981 8.56 35.59 20.97
N THR A 982 7.93 36.53 21.68
CA THR A 982 8.43 37.07 22.96
C THR A 982 7.90 36.33 24.18
N LEU A 983 6.93 35.44 24.00
CA LEU A 983 6.28 34.67 25.06
C LEU A 983 6.90 33.28 25.17
N SER A 984 6.59 32.55 26.25
CA SER A 984 7.00 31.15 26.41
C SER A 984 5.95 30.34 27.18
N GLY A 985 6.07 29.01 27.11
CA GLY A 985 5.22 28.06 27.84
C GLY A 985 3.71 28.23 27.58
N GLY A 986 2.90 27.93 28.60
CA GLY A 986 1.44 27.98 28.51
C GLY A 986 0.86 29.35 28.14
N VAL A 987 1.55 30.45 28.48
CA VAL A 987 1.12 31.80 28.11
C VAL A 987 1.22 32.02 26.60
N ARG A 988 2.29 31.53 25.97
CA ARG A 988 2.47 31.58 24.51
C ARG A 988 1.39 30.75 23.79
N VAL A 989 1.10 29.55 24.29
CA VAL A 989 0.06 28.67 23.74
C VAL A 989 -1.33 29.32 23.83
N ALA A 990 -1.67 29.90 24.98
CA ALA A 990 -2.95 30.60 25.16
C ALA A 990 -3.08 31.81 24.23
N ALA A 991 -2.02 32.61 24.09
CA ALA A 991 -2.01 33.76 23.19
C ALA A 991 -2.10 33.35 21.70
N ALA A 992 -1.49 32.22 21.32
CA ALA A 992 -1.61 31.67 19.97
C ALA A 992 -3.04 31.18 19.67
N SER A 993 -3.68 30.53 20.65
CA SER A 993 -5.08 30.12 20.60
C SER A 993 -6.02 31.32 20.37
N ASP A 994 -5.88 32.37 21.19
CA ASP A 994 -6.68 33.60 21.05
C ASP A 994 -6.42 34.31 19.72
N LEU A 995 -5.18 34.26 19.23
CA LEU A 995 -4.85 34.78 17.91
C LEU A 995 -5.57 33.99 16.82
N ALA A 996 -5.48 32.66 16.82
CA ALA A 996 -6.14 31.81 15.83
C ALA A 996 -7.65 32.07 15.73
N ASP A 997 -8.34 32.17 16.87
CA ASP A 997 -9.78 32.50 16.92
C ASP A 997 -10.07 33.88 16.30
N ARG A 998 -9.26 34.89 16.64
CA ARG A 998 -9.40 36.23 16.08
C ARG A 998 -9.13 36.25 14.57
N LEU A 999 -8.15 35.47 14.10
CA LEU A 999 -7.83 35.37 12.69
C LEU A 999 -8.95 34.66 11.92
N ALA A 1000 -9.53 33.58 12.45
CA ALA A 1000 -10.61 32.85 11.79
C ALA A 1000 -11.91 33.67 11.67
N THR A 1001 -12.17 34.59 12.62
CA THR A 1001 -13.46 35.30 12.73
C THR A 1001 -13.42 36.79 12.37
N ASN A 1002 -12.36 37.49 12.75
CA ASN A 1002 -12.30 38.96 12.71
C ASN A 1002 -11.34 39.49 11.65
N ASP A 1003 -10.07 39.08 11.71
CA ASP A 1003 -9.06 39.59 10.78
C ASP A 1003 -9.16 38.87 9.42
N VAL A 1004 -9.44 37.57 9.41
CA VAL A 1004 -9.61 36.72 8.22
C VAL A 1004 -8.52 36.95 7.17
N PRO A 1005 -7.21 36.82 7.51
CA PRO A 1005 -6.15 36.88 6.50
C PRO A 1005 -6.17 35.65 5.58
N ALA A 1006 -6.59 34.50 6.11
CA ALA A 1006 -6.80 33.26 5.40
C ALA A 1006 -8.06 32.56 5.93
N VAL A 1007 -8.60 31.62 5.15
CA VAL A 1007 -9.75 30.78 5.51
C VAL A 1007 -9.33 29.33 5.43
N GLY A 1008 -9.13 28.68 6.58
CA GLY A 1008 -8.99 27.22 6.64
C GLY A 1008 -10.21 26.56 6.03
N PHE A 1009 -9.99 25.55 5.18
CA PHE A 1009 -11.05 24.81 4.50
C PHE A 1009 -10.93 23.30 4.67
N GLY A 1010 -9.74 22.73 4.76
CA GLY A 1010 -9.56 21.28 4.84
C GLY A 1010 -8.39 20.84 5.72
N VAL A 1011 -8.49 19.60 6.20
CA VAL A 1011 -7.47 18.89 6.99
C VAL A 1011 -7.34 17.48 6.44
N PRO A 1012 -6.15 17.03 6.04
CA PRO A 1012 -5.89 15.66 5.65
C PRO A 1012 -6.26 14.69 6.77
N VAL A 1013 -6.80 13.53 6.40
CA VAL A 1013 -7.16 12.47 7.35
C VAL A 1013 -6.45 11.20 6.96
N ILE A 1014 -5.66 10.66 7.90
CA ILE A 1014 -5.19 9.28 7.79
C ILE A 1014 -6.30 8.38 8.32
N GLY A 1015 -6.90 7.59 7.45
CA GLY A 1015 -7.97 6.68 7.83
C GLY A 1015 -7.40 5.40 8.43
N GLN A 1016 -7.95 5.01 9.57
CA GLN A 1016 -7.61 3.75 10.23
C GLN A 1016 -8.83 2.83 10.20
N TYR A 1017 -8.76 1.73 9.47
CA TYR A 1017 -9.78 0.69 9.49
C TYR A 1017 -9.27 -0.55 10.22
N LEU A 1018 -9.84 -0.84 11.38
CA LEU A 1018 -9.31 -1.86 12.29
C LEU A 1018 -10.27 -3.05 12.44
N SER A 1019 -9.68 -4.22 12.68
CA SER A 1019 -10.43 -5.43 13.04
C SER A 1019 -10.95 -5.33 14.48
N PRO A 1020 -12.00 -6.09 14.84
CA PRO A 1020 -12.48 -6.16 16.22
C PRO A 1020 -11.45 -6.70 17.22
N ARG A 1021 -10.33 -7.30 16.75
CA ARG A 1021 -9.24 -7.77 17.63
C ARG A 1021 -8.49 -6.61 18.26
N ILE A 1022 -8.48 -5.41 17.67
CA ILE A 1022 -7.77 -4.26 18.24
C ILE A 1022 -8.63 -3.63 19.36
N GLY A 1023 -8.18 -3.79 20.60
CA GLY A 1023 -8.89 -3.33 21.79
C GLY A 1023 -8.54 -1.91 22.22
N CYS A 1024 -7.37 -1.41 21.85
CA CYS A 1024 -6.93 -0.06 22.15
C CYS A 1024 -6.03 0.51 21.06
N ARG A 1025 -6.08 1.83 20.92
CA ARG A 1025 -5.36 2.63 19.93
C ARG A 1025 -5.22 4.07 20.42
N VAL A 1026 -4.16 4.74 19.99
CA VAL A 1026 -3.92 6.17 20.18
C VAL A 1026 -3.40 6.75 18.86
N SER A 1027 -3.76 7.99 18.56
CA SER A 1027 -3.18 8.76 17.45
C SER A 1027 -2.13 9.73 18.01
N PRO A 1028 -0.83 9.57 17.67
CA PRO A 1028 0.23 10.42 18.17
C PRO A 1028 0.13 11.84 17.57
N PRO A 1029 0.82 12.83 18.17
CA PRO A 1029 0.77 14.22 17.73
C PRO A 1029 1.29 14.48 16.33
N PHE A 1030 2.15 13.60 15.82
CA PHE A 1030 2.89 13.85 14.60
C PHE A 1030 2.13 13.45 13.33
N GLY A 1031 0.90 12.96 13.45
CA GLY A 1031 0.04 12.72 12.28
C GLY A 1031 0.56 11.62 11.35
N TYR A 1032 1.35 10.67 11.86
CA TYR A 1032 1.91 9.57 11.07
C TYR A 1032 1.14 8.24 11.20
N GLY A 1033 -0.08 8.26 11.75
CA GLY A 1033 -0.96 7.09 11.83
C GLY A 1033 -1.34 6.70 13.25
N ILE A 1034 -0.96 5.49 13.67
CA ILE A 1034 -1.33 4.88 14.95
C ILE A 1034 -0.10 4.68 15.85
N ASP A 1035 -0.22 4.97 17.13
CA ASP A 1035 0.83 4.67 18.10
C ASP A 1035 0.94 3.16 18.30
N LEU A 1036 2.04 2.57 17.81
CA LEU A 1036 2.28 1.13 17.85
C LEU A 1036 2.47 0.60 19.27
N THR A 1037 2.94 1.44 20.20
CA THR A 1037 3.18 1.03 21.59
C THR A 1037 1.87 0.93 22.37
N ALA A 1038 0.92 1.82 22.08
CA ALA A 1038 -0.41 1.85 22.68
C ALA A 1038 -1.38 0.79 22.14
N LEU A 1039 -0.98 -0.02 21.14
CA LEU A 1039 -1.81 -1.10 20.61
C LEU A 1039 -1.98 -2.23 21.62
N CYS A 1040 -3.19 -2.79 21.66
CA CYS A 1040 -3.47 -4.01 22.38
C CYS A 1040 -4.55 -4.84 21.69
N ILE A 1041 -4.52 -6.15 21.99
CA ILE A 1041 -5.52 -7.10 21.53
C ILE A 1041 -6.65 -7.17 22.55
N ALA A 1042 -7.89 -7.04 22.09
CA ALA A 1042 -9.09 -7.20 22.90
C ALA A 1042 -9.14 -8.61 23.52
N PRO A 1043 -9.65 -8.77 24.76
CA PRO A 1043 -9.91 -10.09 25.33
C PRO A 1043 -10.84 -10.87 24.39
N ILE A 1044 -10.52 -12.13 24.12
CA ILE A 1044 -11.43 -13.03 23.39
C ILE A 1044 -12.65 -13.21 24.29
N GLY A 1045 -13.81 -12.70 23.84
CA GLY A 1045 -15.09 -12.75 24.54
C GLY A 1045 -15.74 -14.13 24.54
#